data_AF-A0A955DFT7-F1
#
_entry.id   AF-A0A955DFT7-F1
#
_cell.length_a   1.000
_cell.length_b   1.000
_cell.length_c   1.000
_cell.angle_alpha   90.00
_cell.angle_beta   90.00
_cell.angle_gamma   90.00
#
_symmetry.space_group_name_H-M   'P 1'
#
loop_
_entity.id
_entity.type
_entity.pdbx_description
1 polymer ?
#
loop_
_entity_poly.entity_id
_entity_poly.type
_entity_poly.pdbx_seq_one_letter_code
_entity_poly.pdbx_strand_id
1 'polypeptide(L)'
;MIRPRLIPCLFIKNGLIVRSQRHRVHQVIGNPISSIMRLSNWNVDELVVIDIGGEDRHDLRRDDLHIRDIGDTMVEIIRAVSDVCFMPLTVGGGIRTVDDIADRLAAGADKCMLNTAALERPTFVTDVAQRFGAQCIVVNLDVIRHEDGRTEVLAGGGALPTGLDPVRWARTMERCGAGELFVNSVDRDGSGRGYDLPLLRAIADAVTVPVIGCGGAGESTHFVDGLVAGGVDAVAAGNIFHFRELSYPHAKQCCLDAGLPMRPVRLGSRWCPREPVYDADPARRRHRPRRSRHDAPAAPMRWCSRCVYPFISAAPMEFADDGVCMGCHMADVKATIPPEAWSRRREALRDVLDRYRNRDGSGYDCIIPVSGGKDSYFQTHVITREFGLRPLLVTYNGNNYTEAGWRNVHRMKEVFDVDHQFFSPSVRVLKTLNRLAFEIMGDMNWHAHVGITTVPVRAAVQTRTPLVIWGEHGYLDLCGQFSMDDFPEMSYRDRLEHFARGYEWNYFVGLDGLAARDLVSYQYPSDAELLALDVRGIYLGNYVYWEANEHTQLMIDEYGWEPSDEPFDRTYRRMSNLDDMHENGVHDYLKYIKFGYGRCTDHVCKDIRAGRMTRAEGLALVRRYDHVKPRDLARWLDYVGMTEAEFDAVADTFRDPRVWRRERGTWIRDEPWNDAADQRDDTPAPPTFVTA
;
A
#
# COMPACT_ATOMS: atom_id res chain seq x y z
N MET A 1 -0.68 -30.03 -25.03
CA MET A 1 0.32 -29.29 -24.25
C MET A 1 -0.43 -28.35 -23.33
N ILE A 2 -0.21 -28.44 -22.01
CA ILE A 2 -0.78 -27.51 -21.04
C ILE A 2 -0.14 -26.14 -21.31
N ARG A 3 -0.95 -25.08 -21.33
CA ARG A 3 -0.41 -23.72 -21.51
C ARG A 3 0.26 -23.27 -20.20
N PRO A 4 1.44 -22.63 -20.25
CA PRO A 4 2.05 -22.04 -19.06
C PRO A 4 1.10 -21.08 -18.33
N ARG A 5 1.19 -21.03 -17.00
CA ARG A 5 0.38 -20.14 -16.14
C ARG A 5 1.27 -19.15 -15.39
N LEU A 6 0.76 -17.93 -15.22
CA LEU A 6 1.31 -16.92 -14.32
C LEU A 6 0.36 -16.73 -13.13
N ILE A 7 0.88 -16.90 -11.91
CA ILE A 7 0.08 -17.05 -10.69
C ILE A 7 0.46 -16.00 -9.63
N PRO A 8 -0.40 -15.01 -9.34
CA PRO A 8 -0.25 -14.16 -8.17
C PRO A 8 -0.40 -14.95 -6.87
N CYS A 9 0.46 -14.67 -5.90
CA CYS A 9 0.42 -15.23 -4.55
C CYS A 9 0.17 -14.12 -3.53
N LEU A 10 -0.94 -14.23 -2.78
CA LEU A 10 -1.32 -13.29 -1.74
C LEU A 10 -1.09 -13.92 -0.36
N PHE A 11 -0.30 -13.27 0.48
CA PHE A 11 -0.13 -13.65 1.87
C PHE A 11 -1.12 -12.87 2.73
N ILE A 12 -1.94 -13.56 3.51
CA ILE A 12 -2.91 -12.96 4.42
C ILE A 12 -2.41 -13.14 5.85
N LYS A 13 -2.37 -12.05 6.60
CA LYS A 13 -2.13 -12.03 8.05
C LYS A 13 -3.15 -11.10 8.68
N ASN A 14 -3.87 -11.58 9.68
CA ASN A 14 -4.88 -10.77 10.40
C ASN A 14 -5.93 -10.16 9.43
N GLY A 15 -6.29 -10.89 8.36
CA GLY A 15 -7.32 -10.51 7.39
C GLY A 15 -6.84 -9.50 6.34
N LEU A 16 -5.56 -9.13 6.39
CA LEU A 16 -4.94 -8.13 5.53
C LEU A 16 -3.85 -8.78 4.68
N ILE A 17 -3.66 -8.24 3.47
CA ILE A 17 -2.54 -8.64 2.62
C ILE A 17 -1.27 -8.08 3.25
N VAL A 18 -0.27 -8.95 3.38
CA VAL A 18 1.07 -8.56 3.79
C VAL A 18 2.10 -8.83 2.70
N ARG A 19 3.07 -7.92 2.60
CA ARG A 19 4.34 -8.19 1.95
C ARG A 19 5.12 -9.17 2.83
N SER A 20 5.67 -10.22 2.24
CA SER A 20 6.60 -11.15 2.91
C SER A 20 8.02 -10.95 2.41
N GLN A 21 8.99 -11.10 3.31
CA GLN A 21 10.41 -11.21 2.96
C GLN A 21 11.07 -12.27 3.84
N ARG A 22 11.60 -13.32 3.20
CA ARG A 22 12.27 -14.45 3.85
C ARG A 22 11.46 -15.05 5.02
N HIS A 23 10.13 -15.03 4.92
CA HIS A 23 9.20 -15.54 5.96
C HIS A 23 9.33 -14.88 7.35
N ARG A 24 9.98 -13.71 7.46
CA ARG A 24 10.25 -13.05 8.76
C ARG A 24 9.61 -11.68 8.86
N VAL A 25 9.79 -10.86 7.83
CA VAL A 25 9.29 -9.48 7.84
C VAL A 25 7.97 -9.44 7.09
N HIS A 26 6.91 -9.03 7.81
CA HIS A 26 5.55 -8.95 7.28
C HIS A 26 5.01 -7.54 7.47
N GLN A 27 4.73 -6.84 6.38
CA GLN A 27 4.23 -5.46 6.39
C GLN A 27 2.87 -5.43 5.71
N VAL A 28 1.87 -4.80 6.33
CA VAL A 28 0.52 -4.71 5.76
C VAL A 28 0.51 -3.79 4.56
N ILE A 29 0.07 -4.32 3.41
CA ILE A 29 0.06 -3.61 2.14
C ILE A 29 -1.35 -3.44 1.54
N GLY A 30 -2.41 -3.95 2.19
CA GLY A 30 -3.79 -3.64 1.82
C GLY A 30 -4.80 -4.75 2.09
N ASN A 31 -5.94 -4.73 1.41
CA ASN A 31 -7.05 -5.65 1.63
C ASN A 31 -7.22 -6.72 0.53
N PRO A 32 -7.69 -7.93 0.88
CA PRO A 32 -7.83 -9.04 -0.07
C PRO A 32 -8.88 -8.78 -1.17
N ILE A 33 -10.04 -8.22 -0.83
CA ILE A 33 -11.17 -8.09 -1.77
C ILE A 33 -10.84 -7.21 -2.97
N SER A 34 -10.39 -5.98 -2.74
CA SER A 34 -10.08 -5.06 -3.85
C SER A 34 -8.91 -5.54 -4.71
N SER A 35 -7.92 -6.18 -4.09
CA SER A 35 -6.79 -6.80 -4.80
C SER A 35 -7.27 -7.94 -5.71
N ILE A 36 -8.13 -8.82 -5.22
CA ILE A 36 -8.62 -9.96 -6.00
C ILE A 36 -9.61 -9.51 -7.08
N MET A 37 -10.46 -8.52 -6.81
CA MET A 37 -11.28 -7.90 -7.85
C MET A 37 -10.42 -7.33 -8.99
N ARG A 38 -9.31 -6.67 -8.67
CA ARG A 38 -8.33 -6.19 -9.66
C ARG A 38 -7.71 -7.35 -10.45
N LEU A 39 -7.26 -8.41 -9.78
CA LEU A 39 -6.70 -9.59 -10.45
C LEU A 39 -7.74 -10.31 -11.34
N SER A 40 -9.00 -10.37 -10.90
CA SER A 40 -10.14 -10.89 -11.68
C SER A 40 -10.44 -9.99 -12.90
N ASN A 41 -10.34 -8.68 -12.75
CA ASN A 41 -10.48 -7.73 -13.86
C ASN A 41 -9.41 -7.94 -14.94
N TRP A 42 -8.19 -8.29 -14.53
CA TRP A 42 -7.05 -8.57 -15.39
C TRP A 42 -7.02 -9.98 -15.98
N ASN A 43 -8.04 -10.81 -15.70
CA ASN A 43 -8.16 -12.17 -16.21
C ASN A 43 -6.89 -13.01 -15.95
N VAL A 44 -6.45 -12.97 -14.70
CA VAL A 44 -5.34 -13.78 -14.17
C VAL A 44 -5.61 -15.28 -14.36
N ASP A 45 -4.54 -16.07 -14.58
CA ASP A 45 -4.67 -17.49 -14.92
C ASP A 45 -5.18 -18.36 -13.76
N GLU A 46 -4.69 -18.08 -12.55
CA GLU A 46 -4.93 -18.78 -11.28
C GLU A 46 -4.44 -17.89 -10.12
N LEU A 47 -4.98 -18.06 -8.92
CA LEU A 47 -4.63 -17.31 -7.72
C LEU A 47 -4.25 -18.26 -6.57
N VAL A 48 -3.18 -17.91 -5.84
CA VAL A 48 -2.81 -18.57 -4.58
C VAL A 48 -3.02 -17.59 -3.42
N VAL A 49 -3.73 -18.03 -2.39
CA VAL A 49 -3.90 -17.31 -1.13
C VAL A 49 -3.33 -18.16 0.00
N ILE A 50 -2.38 -17.62 0.76
CA ILE A 50 -1.74 -18.32 1.88
C ILE A 50 -2.02 -17.56 3.16
N ASP A 51 -2.71 -18.21 4.08
CA ASP A 51 -2.84 -17.73 5.45
C ASP A 51 -1.54 -17.98 6.21
N ILE A 52 -0.92 -16.90 6.68
CA ILE A 52 0.27 -16.91 7.53
C ILE A 52 -0.02 -16.38 8.94
N GLY A 53 -1.31 -16.16 9.24
CA GLY A 53 -1.77 -15.86 10.59
C GLY A 53 -1.51 -17.04 11.53
N GLY A 54 -1.22 -16.71 12.78
CA GLY A 54 -1.17 -17.70 13.88
C GLY A 54 -2.46 -17.72 14.72
N GLU A 55 -3.40 -16.83 14.42
CA GLU A 55 -4.63 -16.63 15.17
C GLU A 55 -5.82 -17.09 14.32
N ASP A 56 -6.80 -17.74 14.96
CA ASP A 56 -8.02 -18.18 14.28
C ASP A 56 -8.98 -17.01 13.96
N ARG A 57 -8.69 -15.81 14.49
CA ARG A 57 -9.50 -14.61 14.32
C ARG A 57 -8.69 -13.43 13.79
N HIS A 58 -9.33 -12.58 12.99
CA HIS A 58 -8.71 -11.45 12.29
C HIS A 58 -9.32 -10.10 12.75
N ASP A 59 -8.48 -9.05 12.88
CA ASP A 59 -8.92 -7.66 13.16
C ASP A 59 -8.34 -6.71 12.11
N LEU A 60 -9.23 -6.09 11.31
CA LEU A 60 -8.84 -5.15 10.26
C LEU A 60 -8.34 -3.81 10.80
N ARG A 61 -8.47 -3.54 12.10
CA ARG A 61 -8.02 -2.35 12.83
C ARG A 61 -8.61 -1.03 12.38
N ARG A 62 -9.39 -1.00 11.30
CA ARG A 62 -10.07 0.19 10.79
C ARG A 62 -11.48 -0.13 10.33
N ASP A 63 -12.41 0.75 10.67
CA ASP A 63 -13.83 0.65 10.35
C ASP A 63 -14.33 1.86 9.53
N ASP A 64 -13.43 2.75 9.14
CA ASP A 64 -13.70 3.98 8.39
C ASP A 64 -13.42 3.85 6.89
N LEU A 65 -12.92 2.68 6.45
CA LEU A 65 -12.68 2.35 5.06
C LEU A 65 -13.91 1.65 4.45
N HIS A 66 -14.21 1.94 3.18
CA HIS A 66 -15.23 1.21 2.43
C HIS A 66 -14.70 -0.13 1.94
N ILE A 67 -14.54 -1.06 2.86
CA ILE A 67 -14.17 -2.45 2.56
C ILE A 67 -15.42 -3.31 2.79
N ARG A 68 -15.60 -4.37 2.00
CA ARG A 68 -16.62 -5.38 2.28
C ARG A 68 -16.32 -6.03 3.64
N ASP A 69 -17.35 -6.43 4.37
CA ASP A 69 -17.13 -7.32 5.51
C ASP A 69 -16.68 -8.69 4.99
N ILE A 70 -15.55 -9.18 5.49
CA ILE A 70 -14.92 -10.43 5.04
C ILE A 70 -14.93 -11.50 6.12
N GLY A 71 -15.56 -11.23 7.27
CA GLY A 71 -15.59 -12.13 8.42
C GLY A 71 -14.31 -12.12 9.25
N ASP A 72 -14.37 -12.84 10.37
CA ASP A 72 -13.31 -12.87 11.38
C ASP A 72 -12.45 -14.13 11.24
N THR A 73 -12.93 -15.17 10.57
CA THR A 73 -12.21 -16.45 10.41
C THR A 73 -11.67 -16.62 8.99
N MET A 74 -10.64 -17.45 8.82
CA MET A 74 -10.08 -17.67 7.49
C MET A 74 -11.11 -18.30 6.53
N VAL A 75 -12.01 -19.16 7.01
CA VAL A 75 -13.08 -19.77 6.19
C VAL A 75 -14.07 -18.71 5.68
N GLU A 76 -14.42 -17.72 6.51
CA GLU A 76 -15.26 -16.60 6.07
C GLU A 76 -14.54 -15.70 5.06
N ILE A 77 -13.24 -15.45 5.29
CA ILE A 77 -12.41 -14.68 4.34
C ILE A 77 -12.36 -15.41 2.99
N ILE A 78 -12.16 -16.72 2.97
CA ILE A 78 -12.17 -17.52 1.73
C ILE A 78 -13.51 -17.40 1.03
N ARG A 79 -14.63 -17.47 1.77
CA ARG A 79 -15.98 -17.30 1.20
C ARG A 79 -16.18 -15.91 0.60
N ALA A 80 -15.71 -14.86 1.27
CA ALA A 80 -15.82 -13.49 0.77
C ALA A 80 -14.92 -13.26 -0.46
N VAL A 81 -13.75 -13.89 -0.48
CA VAL A 81 -12.80 -13.85 -1.60
C VAL A 81 -13.31 -14.64 -2.81
N SER A 82 -13.89 -15.82 -2.61
CA SER A 82 -14.38 -16.66 -3.70
C SER A 82 -15.52 -16.00 -4.48
N ASP A 83 -16.35 -15.19 -3.83
CA ASP A 83 -17.38 -14.36 -4.49
C ASP A 83 -16.83 -13.40 -5.57
N VAL A 84 -15.56 -13.02 -5.48
CA VAL A 84 -14.90 -12.07 -6.40
C VAL A 84 -13.72 -12.70 -7.16
N CYS A 85 -13.49 -13.99 -6.99
CA CYS A 85 -12.39 -14.76 -7.59
C CYS A 85 -12.93 -15.58 -8.77
N PHE A 86 -12.67 -15.13 -10.01
CA PHE A 86 -13.18 -15.80 -11.22
C PHE A 86 -12.13 -16.66 -11.95
N MET A 87 -10.97 -16.82 -11.32
CA MET A 87 -9.90 -17.73 -11.70
C MET A 87 -9.81 -18.87 -10.67
N PRO A 88 -9.17 -20.01 -10.99
CA PRO A 88 -8.95 -21.07 -10.02
C PRO A 88 -8.25 -20.55 -8.75
N LEU A 89 -8.77 -20.92 -7.58
CA LEU A 89 -8.31 -20.47 -6.27
C LEU A 89 -7.65 -21.62 -5.50
N THR A 90 -6.35 -21.48 -5.24
CA THR A 90 -5.61 -22.34 -4.31
C THR A 90 -5.49 -21.67 -2.95
N VAL A 91 -5.88 -22.36 -1.89
CA VAL A 91 -5.75 -21.87 -0.51
C VAL A 91 -4.75 -22.71 0.28
N GLY A 92 -3.78 -22.05 0.90
CA GLY A 92 -2.81 -22.63 1.83
C GLY A 92 -2.86 -21.99 3.22
N GLY A 93 -2.15 -22.60 4.17
CA GLY A 93 -2.06 -22.09 5.55
C GLY A 93 -3.01 -22.80 6.53
N GLY A 94 -2.46 -23.24 7.65
CA GLY A 94 -3.23 -23.82 8.77
C GLY A 94 -3.90 -25.19 8.53
N ILE A 95 -3.68 -25.86 7.40
CA ILE A 95 -4.36 -27.14 7.09
C ILE A 95 -3.66 -28.31 7.80
N ARG A 96 -4.37 -28.98 8.72
CA ARG A 96 -3.85 -30.13 9.50
C ARG A 96 -4.72 -31.37 9.40
N THR A 97 -6.01 -31.21 9.11
CA THR A 97 -7.00 -32.28 9.12
C THR A 97 -7.71 -32.40 7.78
N VAL A 98 -8.47 -33.48 7.60
CA VAL A 98 -9.30 -33.66 6.40
C VAL A 98 -10.46 -32.68 6.37
N ASP A 99 -10.99 -32.32 7.55
CA ASP A 99 -12.10 -31.37 7.68
C ASP A 99 -11.66 -29.95 7.34
N ASP A 100 -10.43 -29.56 7.68
CA ASP A 100 -9.83 -28.28 7.23
C ASP A 100 -9.88 -28.10 5.71
N ILE A 101 -9.62 -29.18 4.97
CA ILE A 101 -9.67 -29.20 3.50
C ILE A 101 -11.13 -29.11 3.04
N ALA A 102 -12.02 -29.89 3.68
CA ALA A 102 -13.43 -29.91 3.34
C ALA A 102 -14.07 -28.51 3.50
N ASP A 103 -13.76 -27.82 4.60
CA ASP A 103 -14.28 -26.48 4.90
C ASP A 103 -13.79 -25.44 3.90
N ARG A 104 -12.50 -25.48 3.51
CA ARG A 104 -11.92 -24.55 2.53
C ARG A 104 -12.48 -24.78 1.13
N LEU A 105 -12.63 -26.03 0.70
CA LEU A 105 -13.28 -26.36 -0.57
C LEU A 105 -14.75 -25.93 -0.55
N ALA A 106 -15.48 -26.19 0.54
CA ALA A 106 -16.88 -25.76 0.69
C ALA A 106 -17.05 -24.22 0.74
N ALA A 107 -16.01 -23.48 1.15
CA ALA A 107 -15.98 -22.02 1.11
C ALA A 107 -15.65 -21.45 -0.28
N GLY A 108 -15.28 -22.29 -1.26
CA GLY A 108 -15.05 -21.90 -2.65
C GLY A 108 -13.59 -21.95 -3.10
N ALA A 109 -12.70 -22.58 -2.34
CA ALA A 109 -11.39 -22.95 -2.88
C ALA A 109 -11.53 -24.09 -3.91
N ASP A 110 -10.75 -24.05 -4.98
CA ASP A 110 -10.66 -25.15 -5.95
C ASP A 110 -9.59 -26.17 -5.54
N LYS A 111 -8.54 -25.69 -4.87
CA LYS A 111 -7.40 -26.50 -4.40
C LYS A 111 -6.96 -26.10 -3.00
N CYS A 112 -6.42 -27.06 -2.27
CA CYS A 112 -5.81 -26.88 -0.96
C CYS A 112 -4.32 -27.19 -1.02
N MET A 113 -3.50 -26.28 -0.47
CA MET A 113 -2.05 -26.39 -0.43
C MET A 113 -1.56 -26.91 0.92
N LEU A 114 -0.83 -28.02 0.89
CA LEU A 114 -0.31 -28.70 2.07
C LEU A 114 1.20 -28.52 2.19
N ASN A 115 1.69 -28.30 3.40
CA ASN A 115 3.13 -28.27 3.71
C ASN A 115 3.41 -29.14 4.95
N THR A 116 3.28 -28.57 6.15
CA THR A 116 3.61 -29.22 7.42
C THR A 116 2.89 -30.55 7.61
N ALA A 117 1.61 -30.66 7.27
CA ALA A 117 0.86 -31.92 7.37
C ALA A 117 1.42 -33.03 6.46
N ALA A 118 1.94 -32.68 5.28
CA ALA A 118 2.57 -33.63 4.37
C ALA A 118 3.96 -34.07 4.89
N LEU A 119 4.69 -33.18 5.54
CA LEU A 119 5.98 -33.50 6.19
C LEU A 119 5.81 -34.39 7.41
N GLU A 120 4.82 -34.11 8.27
CA GLU A 120 4.54 -34.90 9.48
C GLU A 120 4.00 -36.30 9.15
N ARG A 121 3.15 -36.42 8.13
CA ARG A 121 2.56 -37.69 7.70
C ARG A 121 2.38 -37.73 6.18
N PRO A 122 3.36 -38.23 5.40
CA PRO A 122 3.28 -38.28 3.93
C PRO A 122 2.04 -38.98 3.38
N THR A 123 1.55 -40.02 4.07
CA THR A 123 0.35 -40.76 3.68
C THR A 123 -0.93 -39.93 3.80
N PHE A 124 -0.92 -38.82 4.55
CA PHE A 124 -2.05 -37.89 4.58
C PHE A 124 -2.38 -37.34 3.18
N VAL A 125 -1.37 -37.10 2.34
CA VAL A 125 -1.56 -36.69 0.93
C VAL A 125 -2.34 -37.76 0.17
N THR A 126 -2.04 -39.05 0.38
CA THR A 126 -2.80 -40.16 -0.21
C THR A 126 -4.23 -40.17 0.26
N ASP A 127 -4.46 -40.04 1.57
CA ASP A 127 -5.79 -40.07 2.18
C ASP A 127 -6.69 -38.97 1.56
N VAL A 128 -6.17 -37.74 1.45
CA VAL A 128 -6.96 -36.59 0.97
C VAL A 128 -7.09 -36.57 -0.55
N ALA A 129 -6.08 -37.02 -1.29
CA ALA A 129 -6.15 -37.16 -2.74
C ALA A 129 -7.17 -38.23 -3.16
N GLN A 130 -7.30 -39.33 -2.40
CA GLN A 130 -8.35 -40.33 -2.63
C GLN A 130 -9.75 -39.80 -2.32
N ARG A 131 -9.89 -38.93 -1.31
CA ARG A 131 -11.18 -38.36 -0.90
C ARG A 131 -11.68 -37.24 -1.82
N PHE A 132 -10.81 -36.31 -2.20
CA PHE A 132 -11.19 -35.10 -2.96
C PHE A 132 -10.72 -35.12 -4.42
N GLY A 133 -9.83 -36.04 -4.77
CA GLY A 133 -9.15 -36.12 -6.07
C GLY A 133 -7.81 -35.38 -6.06
N ALA A 134 -6.81 -35.95 -6.75
CA ALA A 134 -5.44 -35.42 -6.77
C ALA A 134 -5.38 -33.96 -7.26
N GLN A 135 -6.25 -33.58 -8.22
CA GLN A 135 -6.29 -32.23 -8.78
C GLN A 135 -6.59 -31.13 -7.76
N CYS A 136 -7.18 -31.47 -6.61
CA CYS A 136 -7.47 -30.53 -5.51
C CYS A 136 -6.30 -30.37 -4.53
N ILE A 137 -5.24 -31.17 -4.65
CA ILE A 137 -4.16 -31.26 -3.66
C ILE A 137 -2.86 -30.72 -4.24
N VAL A 138 -2.43 -29.56 -3.76
CA VAL A 138 -1.13 -28.96 -4.06
C VAL A 138 -0.20 -29.22 -2.88
N VAL A 139 1.04 -29.65 -3.12
CA VAL A 139 2.04 -29.78 -2.05
C VAL A 139 3.11 -28.71 -2.19
N ASN A 140 3.28 -27.90 -1.14
CA ASN A 140 4.30 -26.86 -1.05
C ASN A 140 5.62 -27.43 -0.53
N LEU A 141 6.69 -27.11 -1.25
CA LEU A 141 8.07 -27.42 -0.91
C LEU A 141 8.80 -26.08 -0.70
N ASP A 142 8.93 -25.68 0.55
CA ASP A 142 9.83 -24.60 0.92
C ASP A 142 11.26 -25.14 0.92
N VAL A 143 12.12 -24.58 0.08
CA VAL A 143 13.50 -25.05 -0.11
C VAL A 143 14.47 -23.92 0.20
N ILE A 144 15.50 -24.23 0.98
CA ILE A 144 16.63 -23.34 1.20
C ILE A 144 17.88 -23.90 0.55
N ARG A 145 18.68 -23.02 -0.05
CA ARG A 145 20.06 -23.31 -0.44
C ARG A 145 21.00 -22.80 0.64
N HIS A 146 21.82 -23.69 1.17
CA HIS A 146 22.89 -23.38 2.10
C HIS A 146 24.11 -22.83 1.37
N GLU A 147 25.03 -22.20 2.09
CA GLU A 147 26.25 -21.59 1.52
C GLU A 147 27.17 -22.61 0.82
N ASP A 148 27.15 -23.87 1.27
CA ASP A 148 27.88 -24.99 0.66
C ASP A 148 27.24 -25.52 -0.64
N GLY A 149 26.13 -24.91 -1.08
CA GLY A 149 25.37 -25.29 -2.26
C GLY A 149 24.34 -26.41 -2.04
N ARG A 150 24.31 -27.03 -0.85
CA ARG A 150 23.30 -28.05 -0.51
C ARG A 150 21.91 -27.42 -0.45
N THR A 151 20.93 -28.12 -0.99
CA THR A 151 19.52 -27.73 -0.89
C THR A 151 18.76 -28.64 0.05
N GLU A 152 17.82 -28.08 0.79
CA GLU A 152 17.07 -28.81 1.82
C GLU A 152 15.64 -28.29 1.94
N VAL A 153 14.68 -29.21 2.15
CA VAL A 153 13.28 -28.84 2.42
C VAL A 153 13.14 -28.31 3.85
N LEU A 154 12.33 -27.27 4.02
CA LEU A 154 12.03 -26.64 5.30
C LEU A 154 10.61 -26.94 5.76
N ALA A 155 10.44 -27.06 7.08
CA ALA A 155 9.17 -27.15 7.77
C ALA A 155 8.86 -25.86 8.55
N GLY A 156 7.68 -25.80 9.17
CA GLY A 156 7.32 -24.74 10.12
C GLY A 156 7.26 -23.33 9.50
N GLY A 157 6.77 -23.23 8.25
CA GLY A 157 6.73 -21.96 7.52
C GLY A 157 8.11 -21.49 7.07
N GLY A 158 8.94 -22.40 6.55
CA GLY A 158 10.27 -22.06 6.06
C GLY A 158 11.32 -21.78 7.15
N ALA A 159 11.11 -22.25 8.38
CA ALA A 159 11.99 -21.96 9.52
C ALA A 159 12.84 -23.15 10.00
N LEU A 160 12.38 -24.39 9.78
CA LEU A 160 12.96 -25.59 10.38
C LEU A 160 13.58 -26.51 9.32
N PRO A 161 14.92 -26.71 9.29
CA PRO A 161 15.57 -27.67 8.40
C PRO A 161 15.13 -29.11 8.69
N THR A 162 14.90 -29.91 7.64
CA THR A 162 14.35 -31.28 7.75
C THR A 162 15.33 -32.40 7.39
N GLY A 163 16.45 -32.06 6.77
CA GLY A 163 17.42 -32.96 6.15
C GLY A 163 16.97 -33.56 4.82
N LEU A 164 15.76 -33.23 4.33
CA LEU A 164 15.20 -33.84 3.13
C LEU A 164 15.72 -33.18 1.86
N ASP A 165 16.17 -34.01 0.92
CA ASP A 165 16.50 -33.59 -0.44
C ASP A 165 15.22 -33.18 -1.21
N PRO A 166 15.17 -31.98 -1.82
CA PRO A 166 13.98 -31.48 -2.50
C PRO A 166 13.50 -32.36 -3.65
N VAL A 167 14.41 -32.93 -4.45
CA VAL A 167 14.07 -33.77 -5.62
C VAL A 167 13.47 -35.10 -5.16
N ARG A 168 14.10 -35.74 -4.17
CA ARG A 168 13.58 -36.98 -3.57
C ARG A 168 12.24 -36.75 -2.90
N TRP A 169 12.06 -35.60 -2.25
CA TRP A 169 10.80 -35.24 -1.62
C TRP A 169 9.69 -35.01 -2.65
N ALA A 170 9.96 -34.26 -3.72
CA ALA A 170 9.03 -34.06 -4.84
C ALA A 170 8.51 -35.38 -5.42
N ARG A 171 9.40 -36.33 -5.74
CA ARG A 171 9.03 -37.69 -6.20
C ARG A 171 8.18 -38.45 -5.19
N THR A 172 8.40 -38.20 -3.90
CA THR A 172 7.63 -38.86 -2.83
C THR A 172 6.22 -38.30 -2.77
N MET A 173 6.05 -36.98 -2.86
CA MET A 173 4.74 -36.32 -2.89
C MET A 173 3.93 -36.69 -4.13
N GLU A 174 4.57 -36.80 -5.30
CA GLU A 174 3.94 -37.34 -6.51
C GLU A 174 3.42 -38.77 -6.30
N ARG A 175 4.24 -39.69 -5.76
CA ARG A 175 3.81 -41.06 -5.45
C ARG A 175 2.69 -41.11 -4.42
N CYS A 176 2.65 -40.16 -3.49
CA CYS A 176 1.59 -40.05 -2.51
C CYS A 176 0.27 -39.49 -3.10
N GLY A 177 0.27 -39.03 -4.35
CA GLY A 177 -0.93 -38.57 -5.06
C GLY A 177 -1.14 -37.06 -5.06
N ALA A 178 -0.09 -36.26 -4.85
CA ALA A 178 -0.16 -34.82 -5.10
C ALA A 178 -0.52 -34.55 -6.57
N GLY A 179 -1.47 -33.64 -6.83
CA GLY A 179 -1.83 -33.28 -8.19
C GLY A 179 -0.94 -32.21 -8.80
N GLU A 180 -0.26 -31.43 -7.97
CA GLU A 180 0.62 -30.33 -8.37
C GLU A 180 1.62 -30.01 -7.24
N LEU A 181 2.83 -29.59 -7.60
CA LEU A 181 3.87 -29.21 -6.64
C LEU A 181 4.14 -27.70 -6.71
N PHE A 182 4.16 -27.04 -5.57
CA PHE A 182 4.54 -25.63 -5.45
C PHE A 182 5.93 -25.56 -4.82
N VAL A 183 6.93 -25.11 -5.59
CA VAL A 183 8.33 -25.08 -5.17
C VAL A 183 8.74 -23.65 -4.89
N ASN A 184 9.00 -23.34 -3.63
CA ASN A 184 9.36 -22.00 -3.17
C ASN A 184 10.82 -21.94 -2.72
N SER A 185 11.64 -21.12 -3.38
CA SER A 185 13.00 -20.83 -2.92
C SER A 185 12.99 -19.75 -1.84
N VAL A 186 13.24 -20.15 -0.60
CA VAL A 186 13.18 -19.29 0.60
C VAL A 186 14.29 -18.24 0.61
N ASP A 187 15.47 -18.55 0.07
CA ASP A 187 16.60 -17.62 -0.03
C ASP A 187 16.37 -16.52 -1.09
N ARG A 188 15.58 -16.84 -2.13
CA ARG A 188 15.17 -15.89 -3.18
C ARG A 188 13.90 -15.13 -2.84
N ASP A 189 13.08 -15.60 -1.91
CA ASP A 189 11.81 -14.98 -1.57
C ASP A 189 11.96 -13.51 -1.12
N GLY A 190 11.16 -12.64 -1.74
CA GLY A 190 11.22 -11.18 -1.55
C GLY A 190 12.51 -10.51 -2.03
N SER A 191 13.41 -11.19 -2.75
CA SER A 191 14.71 -10.60 -3.18
C SER A 191 14.67 -9.81 -4.48
N GLY A 192 13.71 -10.12 -5.38
CA GLY A 192 13.62 -9.51 -6.71
C GLY A 192 14.72 -9.92 -7.71
N ARG A 193 15.59 -10.89 -7.40
CA ARG A 193 16.79 -11.25 -8.20
C ARG A 193 16.60 -12.40 -9.19
N GLY A 194 15.36 -12.73 -9.54
CA GLY A 194 15.00 -13.87 -10.37
C GLY A 194 14.83 -15.18 -9.59
N TYR A 195 14.19 -16.15 -10.24
CA TYR A 195 13.92 -17.48 -9.69
C TYR A 195 15.18 -18.32 -9.52
N ASP A 196 15.12 -19.35 -8.68
CA ASP A 196 16.17 -20.37 -8.57
C ASP A 196 16.06 -21.41 -9.70
N LEU A 197 16.52 -21.03 -10.90
CA LEU A 197 16.38 -21.83 -12.11
C LEU A 197 16.96 -23.26 -11.99
N PRO A 198 18.16 -23.48 -11.41
CA PRO A 198 18.69 -24.84 -11.22
C PRO A 198 17.80 -25.72 -10.34
N LEU A 199 17.24 -25.17 -9.25
CA LEU A 199 16.34 -25.91 -8.37
C LEU A 199 15.05 -26.29 -9.11
N LEU A 200 14.44 -25.33 -9.78
CA LEU A 200 13.21 -25.54 -10.54
C LEU A 200 13.42 -26.61 -11.61
N ARG A 201 14.51 -26.52 -12.37
CA ARG A 201 14.85 -27.50 -13.41
C ARG A 201 15.02 -28.91 -12.86
N ALA A 202 15.78 -29.04 -11.76
CA ALA A 202 16.04 -30.33 -11.14
C ALA A 202 14.76 -31.04 -10.66
N ILE A 203 13.79 -30.28 -10.15
CA ILE A 203 12.50 -30.84 -9.71
C ILE A 203 11.60 -31.12 -10.92
N ALA A 204 11.49 -30.20 -11.88
CA ALA A 204 10.67 -30.37 -13.08
C ALA A 204 11.08 -31.61 -13.90
N ASP A 205 12.38 -31.86 -14.06
CA ASP A 205 12.87 -33.06 -14.77
C ASP A 205 12.64 -34.37 -13.98
N ALA A 206 12.32 -34.29 -12.68
CA ALA A 206 12.24 -35.45 -11.79
C ALA A 206 10.82 -35.99 -11.54
N VAL A 207 9.79 -35.23 -11.90
CA VAL A 207 8.37 -35.56 -11.71
C VAL A 207 7.58 -35.34 -13.00
N THR A 208 6.35 -35.86 -13.05
CA THR A 208 5.43 -35.72 -14.18
C THR A 208 4.21 -34.86 -13.85
N VAL A 209 3.90 -34.70 -12.56
CA VAL A 209 2.88 -33.74 -12.10
C VAL A 209 3.33 -32.29 -12.35
N PRO A 210 2.39 -31.35 -12.61
CA PRO A 210 2.74 -29.96 -12.82
C PRO A 210 3.55 -29.35 -11.68
N VAL A 211 4.52 -28.52 -12.04
CA VAL A 211 5.37 -27.77 -11.09
C VAL A 211 5.10 -26.28 -11.21
N ILE A 212 4.87 -25.63 -10.06
CA ILE A 212 4.79 -24.17 -9.92
C ILE A 212 6.09 -23.68 -9.28
N GLY A 213 6.86 -22.84 -9.97
CA GLY A 213 8.06 -22.21 -9.41
C GLY A 213 7.75 -20.88 -8.72
N CYS A 214 8.25 -20.67 -7.49
CA CYS A 214 8.03 -19.46 -6.69
C CYS A 214 9.33 -18.98 -6.00
N GLY A 215 9.39 -17.67 -5.73
CA GLY A 215 10.49 -17.02 -5.00
C GLY A 215 11.50 -16.33 -5.92
N GLY A 216 11.57 -15.00 -5.86
CA GLY A 216 12.64 -14.20 -6.48
C GLY A 216 12.26 -13.32 -7.67
N ALA A 217 11.05 -13.43 -8.25
CA ALA A 217 10.64 -12.54 -9.34
C ALA A 217 10.67 -11.05 -8.93
N GLY A 218 11.11 -10.20 -9.85
CA GLY A 218 11.36 -8.76 -9.64
C GLY A 218 11.17 -7.95 -10.91
N GLU A 219 11.40 -8.55 -12.07
CA GLU A 219 11.13 -7.98 -13.38
C GLU A 219 10.33 -8.95 -14.26
N SER A 220 9.70 -8.43 -15.31
CA SER A 220 8.86 -9.22 -16.22
C SER A 220 9.63 -10.35 -16.94
N THR A 221 10.92 -10.14 -17.21
CA THR A 221 11.82 -11.13 -17.83
C THR A 221 12.04 -12.36 -16.96
N HIS A 222 12.04 -12.21 -15.63
CA HIS A 222 12.21 -13.35 -14.71
C HIS A 222 11.11 -14.42 -14.89
N PHE A 223 9.89 -14.03 -15.28
CA PHE A 223 8.82 -15.00 -15.56
C PHE A 223 9.11 -15.85 -16.79
N VAL A 224 9.72 -15.26 -17.82
CA VAL A 224 10.19 -15.99 -19.01
C VAL A 224 11.27 -16.99 -18.62
N ASP A 225 12.26 -16.54 -17.84
CA ASP A 225 13.36 -17.40 -17.39
C ASP A 225 12.85 -18.58 -16.55
N GLY A 226 11.92 -18.33 -15.62
CA GLY A 226 11.32 -19.37 -14.80
C GLY A 226 10.63 -20.44 -15.65
N LEU A 227 9.84 -20.04 -16.64
CA LEU A 227 9.13 -20.97 -17.53
C LEU A 227 10.06 -21.71 -18.50
N VAL A 228 11.03 -21.01 -19.10
CA VAL A 228 11.89 -21.58 -20.15
C VAL A 228 13.09 -22.32 -19.56
N ALA A 229 13.91 -21.63 -18.78
CA ALA A 229 15.13 -22.19 -18.22
C ALA A 229 14.84 -23.06 -16.99
N GLY A 230 13.87 -22.65 -16.16
CA GLY A 230 13.39 -23.47 -15.04
C GLY A 230 12.58 -24.69 -15.49
N GLY A 231 11.98 -24.66 -16.68
CA GLY A 231 11.26 -25.80 -17.27
C GLY A 231 9.97 -26.18 -16.55
N VAL A 232 9.39 -25.28 -15.76
CA VAL A 232 8.18 -25.51 -14.96
C VAL A 232 6.90 -25.16 -15.74
N ASP A 233 5.77 -25.74 -15.34
CA ASP A 233 4.47 -25.52 -15.99
C ASP A 233 3.82 -24.18 -15.62
N ALA A 234 4.23 -23.60 -14.49
CA ALA A 234 3.72 -22.33 -14.01
C ALA A 234 4.76 -21.62 -13.15
N VAL A 235 4.65 -20.29 -13.08
CA VAL A 235 5.45 -19.46 -12.20
C VAL A 235 4.54 -18.60 -11.33
N ALA A 236 4.86 -18.53 -10.05
CA ALA A 236 4.16 -17.74 -9.06
C ALA A 236 5.03 -16.59 -8.52
N ALA A 237 4.39 -15.49 -8.12
CA ALA A 237 5.05 -14.38 -7.44
C ALA A 237 4.06 -13.60 -6.58
N GLY A 238 4.54 -12.97 -5.50
CA GLY A 238 3.73 -12.11 -4.63
C GLY A 238 4.05 -10.63 -4.83
N ASN A 239 5.07 -10.16 -4.11
CA ASN A 239 5.46 -8.74 -3.97
C ASN A 239 5.41 -7.90 -5.26
N ILE A 240 5.95 -8.39 -6.38
CA ILE A 240 5.98 -7.67 -7.67
C ILE A 240 4.61 -7.23 -8.16
N PHE A 241 3.53 -7.98 -7.86
CA PHE A 241 2.20 -7.62 -8.32
C PHE A 241 1.58 -6.46 -7.53
N HIS A 242 2.14 -6.13 -6.37
CA HIS A 242 1.67 -5.05 -5.51
C HIS A 242 2.33 -3.70 -5.80
N PHE A 243 3.55 -3.70 -6.35
CA PHE A 243 4.40 -2.52 -6.39
C PHE A 243 4.30 -1.71 -7.68
N ARG A 244 3.79 -2.28 -8.76
CA ARG A 244 3.66 -1.59 -10.05
C ARG A 244 2.23 -1.66 -10.59
N GLU A 245 1.78 -0.57 -11.21
CA GLU A 245 0.52 -0.54 -11.94
C GLU A 245 0.54 -1.51 -13.14
N LEU A 246 -0.55 -2.23 -13.38
CA LEU A 246 -0.65 -3.24 -14.45
C LEU A 246 0.48 -4.30 -14.48
N SER A 247 1.13 -4.55 -13.35
CA SER A 247 2.25 -5.49 -13.21
C SER A 247 1.99 -6.88 -13.81
N TYR A 248 0.81 -7.46 -13.58
CA TYR A 248 0.43 -8.75 -14.14
C TYR A 248 0.21 -8.68 -15.67
N PRO A 249 -0.61 -7.76 -16.22
CA PRO A 249 -0.69 -7.54 -17.66
C PRO A 249 0.67 -7.37 -18.34
N HIS A 250 1.58 -6.57 -17.77
CA HIS A 250 2.93 -6.37 -18.32
C HIS A 250 3.78 -7.65 -18.29
N ALA A 251 3.78 -8.38 -17.16
CA ALA A 251 4.48 -9.66 -17.05
C ALA A 251 3.98 -10.67 -18.08
N LYS A 252 2.66 -10.77 -18.25
CA LYS A 252 2.03 -11.68 -19.21
C LYS A 252 2.30 -11.27 -20.65
N GLN A 253 2.29 -9.97 -20.95
CA GLN A 253 2.65 -9.45 -22.27
C GLN A 253 4.11 -9.78 -22.61
N CYS A 254 5.04 -9.62 -21.66
CA CYS A 254 6.45 -9.99 -21.83
C CYS A 254 6.61 -11.48 -22.20
N CYS A 255 5.87 -12.38 -21.54
CA CYS A 255 5.87 -13.80 -21.89
C CYS A 255 5.30 -14.09 -23.28
N LEU A 256 4.23 -13.40 -23.68
CA LEU A 256 3.65 -13.52 -25.03
C LEU A 256 4.62 -13.02 -26.11
N ASP A 257 5.29 -11.89 -25.87
CA ASP A 257 6.29 -11.31 -26.78
C ASP A 257 7.52 -12.21 -26.91
N ALA A 258 7.87 -12.97 -25.86
CA ALA A 258 8.89 -14.02 -25.90
C ALA A 258 8.44 -15.31 -26.63
N GLY A 259 7.22 -15.36 -27.16
CA GLY A 259 6.69 -16.48 -27.95
C GLY A 259 6.10 -17.63 -27.11
N LEU A 260 5.87 -17.44 -25.80
CA LEU A 260 5.28 -18.48 -24.95
C LEU A 260 3.78 -18.64 -25.25
N PRO A 261 3.25 -19.89 -25.32
CA PRO A 261 1.85 -20.15 -25.68
C PRO A 261 0.89 -19.92 -24.50
N MET A 262 0.85 -18.69 -23.97
CA MET A 262 0.03 -18.31 -22.82
C MET A 262 -1.39 -17.93 -23.22
N ARG A 263 -2.27 -17.76 -22.22
CA ARG A 263 -3.56 -17.07 -22.45
C ARG A 263 -3.28 -15.60 -22.80
N PRO A 264 -4.05 -14.98 -23.71
CA PRO A 264 -3.85 -13.58 -24.05
C PRO A 264 -4.21 -12.66 -22.87
N VAL A 265 -3.59 -11.48 -22.81
CA VAL A 265 -3.99 -10.40 -21.89
C VAL A 265 -5.42 -9.95 -22.25
N ARG A 266 -6.28 -9.86 -21.25
CA ARG A 266 -7.66 -9.34 -21.38
C ARG A 266 -7.96 -8.46 -20.17
N LEU A 267 -8.42 -7.24 -20.42
CA LEU A 267 -8.80 -6.27 -19.42
C LEU A 267 -10.32 -6.01 -19.47
N GLY A 268 -10.89 -5.43 -18.40
CA GLY A 268 -12.27 -4.97 -18.43
C GLY A 268 -13.29 -6.09 -18.25
N SER A 269 -13.13 -6.91 -17.21
CA SER A 269 -14.14 -7.90 -16.83
C SER A 269 -15.49 -7.23 -16.57
N ARG A 270 -16.56 -7.78 -17.17
CA ARG A 270 -17.95 -7.35 -16.88
C ARG A 270 -18.45 -7.81 -15.51
N TRP A 271 -17.81 -8.85 -14.94
CA TRP A 271 -18.20 -9.46 -13.66
C TRP A 271 -17.48 -8.81 -12.49
N CYS A 272 -16.21 -8.45 -12.69
CA CYS A 272 -15.41 -7.65 -11.76
C CYS A 272 -14.95 -6.37 -12.45
N PRO A 273 -15.81 -5.34 -12.57
CA PRO A 273 -15.35 -4.05 -13.03
C PRO A 273 -14.25 -3.53 -12.10
N ARG A 274 -13.33 -2.73 -12.65
CA ARG A 274 -12.23 -2.15 -11.88
C ARG A 274 -12.73 -1.21 -10.80
N GLU A 275 -13.69 -0.36 -11.15
CA GLU A 275 -14.33 0.55 -10.21
C GLU A 275 -15.32 -0.22 -9.33
N PRO A 276 -15.40 0.06 -8.02
CA PRO A 276 -16.37 -0.58 -7.15
C PRO A 276 -17.80 -0.32 -7.60
N VAL A 277 -18.67 -1.31 -7.39
CA VAL A 277 -20.11 -1.20 -7.68
C VAL A 277 -20.84 -0.86 -6.39
N TYR A 278 -21.59 0.24 -6.41
CA TYR A 278 -22.35 0.73 -5.25
C TYR A 278 -23.86 0.57 -5.47
N ASP A 279 -24.64 0.68 -4.38
CA ASP A 279 -26.11 0.64 -4.45
C ASP A 279 -26.62 1.78 -5.35
N ALA A 280 -27.53 1.47 -6.27
CA ALA A 280 -28.08 2.45 -7.20
C ALA A 280 -28.88 3.54 -6.47
N ASP A 281 -29.54 3.20 -5.35
CA ASP A 281 -30.33 4.13 -4.54
C ASP A 281 -29.40 5.03 -3.68
N PRO A 282 -29.34 6.35 -3.95
CA PRO A 282 -28.51 7.26 -3.16
C PRO A 282 -28.88 7.29 -1.67
N ALA A 283 -30.14 7.02 -1.30
CA ALA A 283 -30.57 7.02 0.10
C ALA A 283 -29.93 5.87 0.89
N ARG A 284 -29.73 4.71 0.25
CA ARG A 284 -29.07 3.55 0.86
C ARG A 284 -27.56 3.73 0.96
N ARG A 285 -26.95 4.43 0.00
CA ARG A 285 -25.52 4.77 0.04
C ARG A 285 -25.16 5.67 1.21
N ARG A 286 -26.04 6.62 1.59
CA ARG A 286 -25.79 7.57 2.69
C ARG A 286 -25.66 6.91 4.06
N HIS A 287 -26.22 5.71 4.25
CA HIS A 287 -26.10 5.03 5.53
C HIS A 287 -24.73 4.36 5.63
N ARG A 288 -23.91 4.85 6.57
CA ARG A 288 -22.68 4.14 6.99
C ARG A 288 -23.09 2.72 7.39
N PRO A 289 -22.57 1.66 6.75
CA PRO A 289 -22.84 0.31 7.20
C PRO A 289 -22.38 0.21 8.65
N ARG A 290 -23.31 0.01 9.59
CA ARG A 290 -22.95 -0.42 10.94
C ARG A 290 -22.33 -1.80 10.78
N ARG A 291 -21.01 -1.88 10.73
CA ARG A 291 -20.33 -3.17 10.88
C ARG A 291 -20.76 -3.76 12.22
N SER A 292 -21.11 -5.04 12.24
CA SER A 292 -21.36 -5.76 13.48
C SER A 292 -20.15 -5.53 14.37
N ARG A 293 -20.39 -4.88 15.52
CA ARG A 293 -19.42 -4.89 16.61
C ARG A 293 -19.34 -6.33 17.05
N HIS A 294 -18.38 -7.09 16.52
CA HIS A 294 -18.12 -8.43 17.02
C HIS A 294 -17.61 -8.26 18.46
N ASP A 295 -18.22 -8.98 19.41
CA ASP A 295 -17.97 -8.91 20.86
C ASP A 295 -16.55 -9.37 21.28
N ALA A 296 -15.58 -9.39 20.37
CA ALA A 296 -14.21 -9.78 20.63
C ALA A 296 -13.44 -8.63 21.34
N PRO A 297 -12.50 -8.95 22.26
CA PRO A 297 -11.59 -7.94 22.76
C PRO A 297 -10.70 -7.47 21.61
N ALA A 298 -10.96 -6.25 21.17
CA ALA A 298 -10.09 -5.57 20.23
C ALA A 298 -8.63 -5.54 20.72
N ALA A 299 -7.67 -5.53 19.78
CA ALA A 299 -6.29 -5.30 20.13
C ALA A 299 -6.17 -3.98 20.93
N PRO A 300 -5.53 -3.99 22.12
CA PRO A 300 -5.39 -2.78 22.92
C PRO A 300 -4.55 -1.74 22.18
N MET A 301 -4.80 -0.46 22.47
CA MET A 301 -3.93 0.61 22.01
C MET A 301 -2.50 0.35 22.49
N ARG A 302 -1.53 0.53 21.60
CA ARG A 302 -0.10 0.44 21.88
C ARG A 302 0.61 1.58 21.18
N TRP A 303 1.70 2.05 21.78
CA TRP A 303 2.50 3.14 21.25
C TRP A 303 3.92 2.66 21.00
N CYS A 304 4.52 3.08 19.89
CA CYS A 304 5.89 2.69 19.57
C CYS A 304 6.82 3.15 20.69
N SER A 305 7.67 2.28 21.23
CA SER A 305 8.60 2.60 22.33
C SER A 305 9.69 3.61 21.96
N ARG A 306 10.07 3.70 20.67
CA ARG A 306 11.12 4.62 20.17
C ARG A 306 10.64 6.00 19.71
N CYS A 307 9.56 6.08 18.92
CA CYS A 307 9.02 7.36 18.44
C CYS A 307 7.84 7.80 19.30
N VAL A 308 6.65 8.02 18.75
CA VAL A 308 5.37 8.20 19.49
C VAL A 308 4.17 7.71 18.66
N TYR A 309 4.40 6.90 17.62
CA TYR A 309 3.37 6.51 16.67
C TYR A 309 2.43 5.42 17.24
N PRO A 310 1.09 5.53 17.08
CA PRO A 310 0.15 4.54 17.60
C PRO A 310 0.00 3.31 16.70
N PHE A 311 -0.36 2.18 17.30
CA PHE A 311 -0.70 0.95 16.58
C PHE A 311 -2.01 1.08 15.81
N ILE A 312 -3.04 1.69 16.41
CA ILE A 312 -4.29 2.03 15.72
C ILE A 312 -4.07 3.37 15.04
N SER A 313 -3.99 3.37 13.71
CA SER A 313 -3.64 4.58 12.97
C SER A 313 -4.28 4.65 11.59
N ALA A 314 -4.35 5.86 11.02
CA ALA A 314 -4.74 6.06 9.63
C ALA A 314 -3.81 5.39 8.59
N ALA A 315 -2.58 5.05 8.96
CA ALA A 315 -1.63 4.33 8.11
C ALA A 315 -1.60 2.83 8.45
N PRO A 316 -1.29 1.93 7.49
CA PRO A 316 -1.13 0.52 7.77
C PRO A 316 0.14 0.30 8.62
N MET A 317 -0.04 0.22 9.94
CA MET A 317 1.06 0.19 10.90
C MET A 317 1.24 -1.22 11.48
N GLU A 318 2.48 -1.72 11.48
CA GLU A 318 2.87 -2.96 12.14
C GLU A 318 3.95 -2.70 13.19
N PHE A 319 3.95 -3.53 14.21
CA PHE A 319 4.95 -3.50 15.29
C PHE A 319 5.72 -4.81 15.25
N ALA A 320 7.03 -4.73 15.46
CA ALA A 320 7.84 -5.90 15.74
C ALA A 320 7.65 -6.34 17.21
N ASP A 321 8.15 -7.53 17.53
CA ASP A 321 8.01 -8.14 18.87
C ASP A 321 8.72 -7.33 19.98
N ASP A 322 9.65 -6.43 19.61
CA ASP A 322 10.35 -5.51 20.51
C ASP A 322 9.53 -4.25 20.88
N GLY A 323 8.29 -4.14 20.37
CA GLY A 323 7.41 -2.98 20.60
C GLY A 323 7.77 -1.74 19.77
N VAL A 324 8.64 -1.88 18.77
CA VAL A 324 9.02 -0.81 17.85
C VAL A 324 8.17 -0.91 16.57
N CYS A 325 7.68 0.25 16.10
CA CYS A 325 6.90 0.31 14.87
C CYS A 325 7.79 0.13 13.62
N MET A 326 7.23 -0.44 12.56
CA MET A 326 7.95 -0.66 11.30
C MET A 326 8.50 0.63 10.68
N GLY A 327 7.86 1.78 10.91
CA GLY A 327 8.39 3.08 10.46
C GLY A 327 9.74 3.44 11.11
N CYS A 328 9.98 3.07 12.37
CA CYS A 328 11.29 3.26 13.00
C CYS A 328 12.33 2.27 12.47
N HIS A 329 11.96 1.01 12.26
CA HIS A 329 12.88 0.04 11.65
C HIS A 329 13.28 0.45 10.22
N MET A 330 12.34 0.95 9.41
CA MET A 330 12.67 1.43 8.07
C MET A 330 13.56 2.67 8.08
N ALA A 331 13.43 3.54 9.07
CA ALA A 331 14.37 4.65 9.27
C ALA A 331 15.80 4.14 9.56
N ASP A 332 15.96 3.10 10.38
CA ASP A 332 17.28 2.50 10.62
C ASP A 332 17.85 1.88 9.34
N VAL A 333 17.02 1.15 8.59
CA VAL A 333 17.42 0.60 7.29
C VAL A 333 17.90 1.70 6.36
N LYS A 334 17.12 2.78 6.21
CA LYS A 334 17.50 3.95 5.40
C LYS A 334 18.83 4.57 5.83
N ALA A 335 19.07 4.69 7.14
CA ALA A 335 20.32 5.23 7.68
C ALA A 335 21.55 4.34 7.44
N THR A 336 21.35 3.03 7.25
CA THR A 336 22.42 2.06 6.95
C THR A 336 22.77 1.94 5.47
N ILE A 337 21.97 2.54 4.57
CA ILE A 337 22.25 2.55 3.13
C ILE A 337 23.45 3.47 2.89
N PRO A 338 24.58 2.95 2.35
CA PRO A 338 25.77 3.77 2.18
C PRO A 338 25.60 4.76 1.02
N PRO A 339 26.30 5.91 1.02
CA PRO A 339 26.18 6.94 -0.03
C PRO A 339 26.35 6.39 -1.46
N GLU A 340 27.25 5.42 -1.66
CA GLU A 340 27.49 4.80 -2.97
C GLU A 340 26.27 4.03 -3.48
N ALA A 341 25.43 3.50 -2.58
CA ALA A 341 24.17 2.86 -2.97
C ALA A 341 23.14 3.89 -3.46
N TRP A 342 23.09 5.08 -2.86
CA TRP A 342 22.27 6.18 -3.37
C TRP A 342 22.78 6.68 -4.73
N SER A 343 24.09 6.71 -4.96
CA SER A 343 24.65 7.00 -6.29
C SER A 343 24.19 5.97 -7.33
N ARG A 344 24.22 4.68 -7.02
CA ARG A 344 23.69 3.63 -7.92
C ARG A 344 22.19 3.76 -8.16
N ARG A 345 21.42 4.12 -7.14
CA ARG A 345 19.98 4.40 -7.28
C ARG A 345 19.72 5.60 -8.20
N ARG A 346 20.55 6.64 -8.13
CA ARG A 346 20.50 7.79 -9.03
C ARG A 346 20.85 7.41 -10.48
N GLU A 347 21.79 6.49 -10.70
CA GLU A 347 22.05 5.92 -12.04
C GLU A 347 20.85 5.12 -12.56
N ALA A 348 20.24 4.27 -11.72
CA ALA A 348 19.03 3.55 -12.10
C ALA A 348 17.86 4.49 -12.45
N LEU A 349 17.75 5.64 -11.76
CA LEU A 349 16.81 6.68 -12.15
C LEU A 349 17.11 7.23 -13.54
N ARG A 350 18.39 7.51 -13.86
CA ARG A 350 18.79 7.97 -15.20
C ARG A 350 18.32 6.99 -16.29
N ASP A 351 18.51 5.70 -16.07
CA ASP A 351 18.08 4.65 -17.01
C ASP A 351 16.56 4.60 -17.18
N VAL A 352 15.79 4.90 -16.12
CA VAL A 352 14.34 5.07 -16.24
C VAL A 352 14.03 6.32 -17.07
N LEU A 353 14.59 7.48 -16.71
CA LEU A 353 14.30 8.76 -17.38
C LEU A 353 14.68 8.74 -18.87
N ASP A 354 15.83 8.18 -19.23
CA ASP A 354 16.31 8.17 -20.62
C ASP A 354 15.48 7.28 -21.56
N ARG A 355 14.74 6.30 -21.00
CA ARG A 355 13.74 5.51 -21.74
C ARG A 355 12.50 6.31 -22.10
N TYR A 356 12.11 7.26 -21.25
CA TYR A 356 10.88 8.06 -21.43
C TYR A 356 11.12 9.44 -22.07
N ARG A 357 12.39 9.85 -22.20
CA ARG A 357 12.77 11.13 -22.81
C ARG A 357 12.16 11.27 -24.22
N ASN A 358 11.45 12.37 -24.45
CA ASN A 358 10.88 12.74 -25.73
C ASN A 358 11.97 13.33 -26.63
N ARG A 359 12.51 12.49 -27.54
CA ARG A 359 13.68 12.85 -28.35
C ARG A 359 13.34 13.66 -29.62
N ASP A 360 12.10 13.59 -30.08
CA ASP A 360 11.63 14.34 -31.26
C ASP A 360 11.16 15.77 -30.92
N GLY A 361 11.11 16.11 -29.63
CA GLY A 361 10.70 17.41 -29.13
C GLY A 361 9.20 17.68 -29.26
N SER A 362 8.39 16.69 -29.66
CA SER A 362 6.96 16.85 -29.91
C SER A 362 6.11 16.96 -28.64
N GLY A 363 6.68 16.66 -27.46
CA GLY A 363 5.93 16.60 -26.21
C GLY A 363 6.80 16.80 -24.97
N TYR A 364 6.24 16.51 -23.80
CA TYR A 364 6.95 16.59 -22.53
C TYR A 364 7.72 15.30 -22.26
N ASP A 365 8.80 15.38 -21.49
CA ASP A 365 9.56 14.19 -21.07
C ASP A 365 8.84 13.43 -19.95
N CYS A 366 8.14 14.17 -19.09
CA CYS A 366 7.40 13.61 -17.96
C CYS A 366 6.32 14.58 -17.44
N ILE A 367 5.42 14.04 -16.63
CA ILE A 367 4.47 14.80 -15.80
C ILE A 367 5.01 14.89 -14.37
N ILE A 368 4.95 16.08 -13.79
CA ILE A 368 5.25 16.30 -12.37
C ILE A 368 3.98 16.85 -11.68
N PRO A 369 3.30 16.06 -10.84
CA PRO A 369 2.29 16.55 -9.92
C PRO A 369 2.91 17.54 -8.93
N VAL A 370 2.39 18.76 -8.88
CA VAL A 370 2.92 19.79 -7.97
C VAL A 370 1.82 20.48 -7.17
N SER A 371 2.14 20.80 -5.92
CA SER A 371 1.29 21.59 -5.02
C SER A 371 1.95 22.93 -4.63
N GLY A 372 3.18 23.19 -5.07
CA GLY A 372 3.96 24.35 -4.63
C GLY A 372 4.63 24.18 -3.26
N GLY A 373 4.45 23.04 -2.60
CA GLY A 373 5.23 22.68 -1.42
C GLY A 373 6.72 22.51 -1.74
N LYS A 374 7.56 22.53 -0.71
CA LYS A 374 9.01 22.32 -0.82
C LYS A 374 9.37 21.04 -1.59
N ASP A 375 8.57 19.99 -1.44
CA ASP A 375 8.86 18.68 -2.05
C ASP A 375 8.56 18.72 -3.55
N SER A 376 7.56 19.50 -3.98
CA SER A 376 7.31 19.78 -5.40
C SER A 376 8.45 20.60 -6.02
N TYR A 377 8.99 21.58 -5.27
CA TYR A 377 10.16 22.35 -5.71
C TYR A 377 11.40 21.45 -5.83
N PHE A 378 11.67 20.63 -4.81
CA PHE A 378 12.81 19.71 -4.81
C PHE A 378 12.73 18.69 -5.96
N GLN A 379 11.54 18.11 -6.14
CA GLN A 379 11.29 17.21 -7.25
C GLN A 379 11.55 17.87 -8.61
N THR A 380 11.03 19.09 -8.79
CA THR A 380 11.20 19.83 -10.06
C THR A 380 12.66 20.22 -10.25
N HIS A 381 13.37 20.62 -9.19
CA HIS A 381 14.81 20.88 -9.20
C HIS A 381 15.59 19.68 -9.71
N VAL A 382 15.40 18.50 -9.11
CA VAL A 382 16.11 17.28 -9.50
C VAL A 382 15.86 16.97 -10.98
N ILE A 383 14.60 16.95 -11.41
CA ILE A 383 14.25 16.54 -12.78
C ILE A 383 14.72 17.56 -13.83
N THR A 384 14.61 18.86 -13.56
CA THR A 384 14.97 19.91 -14.54
C THR A 384 16.45 20.26 -14.48
N ARG A 385 17.01 20.52 -13.31
CA ARG A 385 18.37 21.07 -13.14
C ARG A 385 19.44 20.00 -13.16
N GLU A 386 19.17 18.82 -12.60
CA GLU A 386 20.17 17.76 -12.53
C GLU A 386 20.08 16.74 -13.68
N PHE A 387 18.85 16.44 -14.14
CA PHE A 387 18.62 15.48 -15.22
C PHE A 387 18.27 16.11 -16.58
N GLY A 388 17.96 17.41 -16.62
CA GLY A 388 17.73 18.14 -17.86
C GLY A 388 16.52 17.63 -18.64
N LEU A 389 15.43 17.26 -17.95
CA LEU A 389 14.15 16.94 -18.58
C LEU A 389 13.26 18.19 -18.67
N ARG A 390 12.35 18.20 -19.65
CA ARG A 390 11.29 19.17 -19.84
C ARG A 390 9.94 18.61 -19.35
N PRO A 391 9.57 18.83 -18.08
CA PRO A 391 8.32 18.35 -17.53
C PRO A 391 7.14 19.25 -17.91
N LEU A 392 5.93 18.69 -17.84
CA LEU A 392 4.69 19.45 -17.62
C LEU A 392 4.33 19.37 -16.14
N LEU A 393 4.27 20.53 -15.47
CA LEU A 393 3.77 20.60 -14.10
C LEU A 393 2.24 20.52 -14.11
N VAL A 394 1.66 19.71 -13.21
CA VAL A 394 0.20 19.54 -13.13
C VAL A 394 -0.27 19.70 -11.69
N THR A 395 -1.21 20.63 -11.47
CA THR A 395 -1.79 20.92 -10.16
C THR A 395 -3.29 20.69 -10.16
N TYR A 396 -3.77 19.94 -9.18
CA TYR A 396 -5.17 19.95 -8.79
C TYR A 396 -5.39 21.06 -7.75
N ASN A 397 -6.34 21.95 -8.01
CA ASN A 397 -6.67 23.05 -7.12
C ASN A 397 -7.96 22.76 -6.35
N GLY A 398 -7.81 22.44 -5.06
CA GLY A 398 -8.91 22.19 -4.12
C GLY A 398 -9.59 23.44 -3.56
N ASN A 399 -9.19 24.65 -3.96
CA ASN A 399 -9.72 25.92 -3.44
C ASN A 399 -9.46 26.17 -1.94
N ASN A 400 -8.33 25.66 -1.43
CA ASN A 400 -7.96 25.72 0.00
C ASN A 400 -6.54 26.25 0.26
N TYR A 401 -5.84 26.78 -0.73
CA TYR A 401 -4.44 27.20 -0.55
C TYR A 401 -4.27 28.25 0.55
N THR A 402 -3.19 28.12 1.33
CA THR A 402 -2.66 29.24 2.11
C THR A 402 -2.11 30.31 1.16
N GLU A 403 -1.98 31.56 1.63
CA GLU A 403 -1.39 32.62 0.79
C GLU A 403 0.03 32.28 0.33
N ALA A 404 0.89 31.81 1.24
CA ALA A 404 2.24 31.36 0.93
C ALA A 404 2.25 30.20 -0.06
N GLY A 405 1.39 29.19 0.15
CA GLY A 405 1.25 28.06 -0.79
C GLY A 405 0.83 28.51 -2.19
N TRP A 406 -0.12 29.44 -2.29
CA TRP A 406 -0.59 29.98 -3.57
C TRP A 406 0.50 30.74 -4.32
N ARG A 407 1.28 31.57 -3.62
CA ARG A 407 2.44 32.28 -4.20
C ARG A 407 3.48 31.28 -4.69
N ASN A 408 3.84 30.31 -3.85
CA ASN A 408 4.84 29.29 -4.18
C ASN A 408 4.45 28.49 -5.43
N VAL A 409 3.21 27.99 -5.53
CA VAL A 409 2.80 27.16 -6.67
C VAL A 409 2.77 27.94 -7.99
N HIS A 410 2.36 29.21 -7.97
CA HIS A 410 2.32 30.04 -9.19
C HIS A 410 3.71 30.43 -9.70
N ARG A 411 4.68 30.58 -8.78
CA ARG A 411 6.05 30.97 -9.11
C ARG A 411 6.85 29.84 -9.75
N MET A 412 6.44 28.58 -9.59
CA MET A 412 7.20 27.41 -10.09
C MET A 412 7.50 27.49 -11.60
N LYS A 413 6.53 27.88 -12.42
CA LYS A 413 6.72 28.03 -13.88
C LYS A 413 7.82 29.03 -14.25
N GLU A 414 7.95 30.10 -13.47
CA GLU A 414 8.97 31.15 -13.66
C GLU A 414 10.33 30.69 -13.13
N VAL A 415 10.34 30.03 -11.97
CA VAL A 415 11.56 29.51 -11.32
C VAL A 415 12.23 28.42 -12.15
N PHE A 416 11.44 27.52 -12.74
CA PHE A 416 11.95 26.34 -13.44
C PHE A 416 11.94 26.48 -14.97
N ASP A 417 11.32 27.52 -15.51
CA ASP A 417 11.14 27.73 -16.96
C ASP A 417 10.43 26.53 -17.63
N VAL A 418 9.23 26.21 -17.11
CA VAL A 418 8.43 25.05 -17.52
C VAL A 418 6.95 25.39 -17.61
N ASP A 419 6.21 24.62 -18.41
CA ASP A 419 4.76 24.73 -18.50
C ASP A 419 4.07 24.20 -17.25
N HIS A 420 2.94 24.83 -16.90
CA HIS A 420 2.17 24.49 -15.71
C HIS A 420 0.67 24.51 -15.98
N GLN A 421 0.04 23.34 -15.87
CA GLN A 421 -1.39 23.14 -16.01
C GLN A 421 -2.09 23.08 -14.64
N PHE A 422 -3.13 23.89 -14.47
CA PHE A 422 -4.02 23.83 -13.32
C PHE A 422 -5.37 23.21 -13.70
N PHE A 423 -5.87 22.31 -12.86
CA PHE A 423 -7.25 21.86 -12.89
C PHE A 423 -7.99 22.32 -11.64
N SER A 424 -9.00 23.18 -11.81
CA SER A 424 -9.82 23.72 -10.72
C SER A 424 -11.27 23.27 -10.90
N PRO A 425 -11.76 22.30 -10.12
CA PRO A 425 -13.18 21.94 -10.14
C PRO A 425 -14.05 23.13 -9.69
N SER A 426 -15.34 23.11 -10.06
CA SER A 426 -16.26 24.15 -9.62
C SER A 426 -16.41 24.17 -8.09
N VAL A 427 -16.45 25.36 -7.50
CA VAL A 427 -16.59 25.54 -6.04
C VAL A 427 -17.82 24.85 -5.48
N ARG A 428 -18.93 24.81 -6.22
CA ARG A 428 -20.13 24.04 -5.84
C ARG A 428 -19.79 22.57 -5.61
N VAL A 429 -19.12 21.93 -6.57
CA VAL A 429 -18.74 20.51 -6.49
C VAL A 429 -17.79 20.28 -5.31
N LEU A 430 -16.81 21.16 -5.11
CA LEU A 430 -15.88 21.08 -3.98
C LEU A 430 -16.61 21.14 -2.63
N LYS A 431 -17.48 22.14 -2.44
CA LYS A 431 -18.31 22.26 -1.21
C LYS A 431 -19.16 21.03 -0.97
N THR A 432 -19.83 20.53 -2.01
CA THR A 432 -20.68 19.34 -1.91
C THR A 432 -19.87 18.10 -1.54
N LEU A 433 -18.71 17.88 -2.17
CA LEU A 433 -17.84 16.75 -1.85
C LEU A 433 -17.24 16.85 -0.45
N ASN A 434 -16.82 18.04 0.00
CA ASN A 434 -16.32 18.27 1.35
C ASN A 434 -17.33 17.83 2.41
N ARG A 435 -18.59 18.28 2.26
CA ARG A 435 -19.66 17.92 3.19
C ARG A 435 -20.00 16.44 3.12
N LEU A 436 -20.21 15.90 1.92
CA LEU A 436 -20.56 14.49 1.73
C LEU A 436 -19.48 13.55 2.27
N ALA A 437 -18.22 13.79 1.93
CA ALA A 437 -17.12 12.94 2.38
C ALA A 437 -16.92 13.03 3.90
N PHE A 438 -17.07 14.22 4.49
CA PHE A 438 -17.08 14.34 5.94
C PHE A 438 -18.20 13.51 6.59
N GLU A 439 -19.44 13.63 6.11
CA GLU A 439 -20.60 12.88 6.61
C GLU A 439 -20.42 11.35 6.48
N ILE A 440 -19.85 10.89 5.35
CA ILE A 440 -19.81 9.47 4.99
C ILE A 440 -18.62 8.74 5.62
N MET A 441 -17.43 9.36 5.63
CA MET A 441 -16.18 8.70 5.99
C MET A 441 -15.33 9.48 7.01
N GLY A 442 -15.80 10.63 7.47
CA GLY A 442 -15.05 11.48 8.40
C GLY A 442 -13.76 12.01 7.79
N ASP A 443 -13.77 12.22 6.46
CA ASP A 443 -12.69 12.86 5.72
C ASP A 443 -13.28 14.04 4.95
N MET A 444 -12.98 15.24 5.43
CA MET A 444 -13.54 16.43 4.83
C MET A 444 -12.87 16.81 3.51
N ASN A 445 -11.73 16.20 3.14
CA ASN A 445 -10.89 16.61 2.01
C ASN A 445 -10.72 15.51 0.95
N TRP A 446 -11.61 14.51 0.91
CA TRP A 446 -11.53 13.37 -0.02
C TRP A 446 -11.29 13.79 -1.48
N HIS A 447 -11.92 14.87 -1.93
CA HIS A 447 -11.76 15.35 -3.30
C HIS A 447 -10.32 15.78 -3.59
N ALA A 448 -9.58 16.31 -2.62
CA ALA A 448 -8.20 16.71 -2.81
C ALA A 448 -7.32 15.47 -2.95
N HIS A 449 -7.43 14.50 -2.05
CA HIS A 449 -6.69 13.23 -2.09
C HIS A 449 -6.87 12.50 -3.42
N VAL A 450 -8.11 12.44 -3.90
CA VAL A 450 -8.44 11.78 -5.17
C VAL A 450 -8.09 12.65 -6.38
N GLY A 451 -8.27 13.97 -6.28
CA GLY A 451 -7.95 14.91 -7.35
C GLY A 451 -6.47 14.95 -7.68
N ILE A 452 -5.61 15.10 -6.67
CA ILE A 452 -4.15 15.16 -6.83
C ILE A 452 -3.56 13.86 -7.40
N THR A 453 -4.19 12.72 -7.13
CA THR A 453 -3.74 11.41 -7.64
C THR A 453 -4.36 11.04 -8.99
N THR A 454 -5.42 11.73 -9.42
CA THR A 454 -6.11 11.45 -10.69
C THR A 454 -5.71 12.39 -11.81
N VAL A 455 -5.73 13.69 -11.55
CA VAL A 455 -5.54 14.72 -12.59
C VAL A 455 -4.20 14.61 -13.30
N PRO A 456 -3.06 14.38 -12.62
CA PRO A 456 -1.78 14.21 -13.30
C PRO A 456 -1.72 12.98 -14.21
N VAL A 457 -2.33 11.86 -13.80
CA VAL A 457 -2.38 10.64 -14.61
C VAL A 457 -3.29 10.83 -15.82
N ARG A 458 -4.38 11.59 -15.67
CA ARG A 458 -5.19 12.01 -16.82
C ARG A 458 -4.41 12.91 -17.77
N ALA A 459 -3.65 13.87 -17.26
CA ALA A 459 -2.80 14.73 -18.07
C ALA A 459 -1.72 13.92 -18.82
N ALA A 460 -1.14 12.91 -18.18
CA ALA A 460 -0.22 11.95 -18.84
C ALA A 460 -0.87 11.28 -20.05
N VAL A 461 -2.09 10.74 -19.90
CA VAL A 461 -2.82 10.11 -21.01
C VAL A 461 -3.19 11.12 -22.10
N GLN A 462 -3.69 12.31 -21.72
CA GLN A 462 -4.15 13.35 -22.65
C GLN A 462 -3.01 13.93 -23.49
N THR A 463 -1.84 14.12 -22.86
CA THR A 463 -0.63 14.64 -23.53
C THR A 463 0.22 13.53 -24.15
N ARG A 464 -0.14 12.26 -23.93
CA ARG A 464 0.64 11.07 -24.34
C ARG A 464 2.07 11.11 -23.76
N THR A 465 2.19 11.58 -22.52
CA THR A 465 3.43 11.65 -21.74
C THR A 465 3.39 10.58 -20.65
N PRO A 466 3.94 9.38 -20.89
CA PRO A 466 3.64 8.22 -20.06
C PRO A 466 4.34 8.19 -18.70
N LEU A 467 5.45 8.91 -18.52
CA LEU A 467 6.13 8.97 -17.24
C LEU A 467 5.52 10.04 -16.34
N VAL A 468 5.00 9.63 -15.18
CA VAL A 468 4.62 10.50 -14.07
C VAL A 468 5.64 10.31 -12.95
N ILE A 469 6.20 11.40 -12.45
CA ILE A 469 7.15 11.38 -11.34
C ILE A 469 6.40 11.93 -10.13
N TRP A 470 6.42 11.23 -9.01
CA TRP A 470 5.88 11.66 -7.72
C TRP A 470 7.03 11.96 -6.75
N GLY A 471 6.74 12.56 -5.60
CA GLY A 471 7.72 12.82 -4.54
C GLY A 471 8.14 11.56 -3.76
N GLU A 472 7.98 11.58 -2.44
CA GLU A 472 8.12 10.40 -1.56
C GLU A 472 6.87 9.52 -1.59
N HIS A 473 7.03 8.21 -1.42
CA HIS A 473 5.90 7.34 -1.07
C HIS A 473 5.59 7.54 0.43
N GLY A 474 4.52 8.27 0.75
CA GLY A 474 4.26 8.74 2.12
C GLY A 474 4.28 7.67 3.22
N TYR A 475 3.76 6.47 2.95
CA TYR A 475 3.72 5.38 3.94
C TYR A 475 5.01 4.57 4.08
N LEU A 476 5.95 4.69 3.14
CA LEU A 476 7.24 4.03 3.24
C LEU A 476 8.04 4.62 4.41
N ASP A 477 8.17 5.96 4.45
CA ASP A 477 8.86 6.65 5.53
C ASP A 477 8.01 6.78 6.82
N LEU A 478 6.68 6.90 6.70
CA LEU A 478 5.81 7.15 7.86
C LEU A 478 5.53 5.88 8.68
N CYS A 479 5.12 4.79 8.05
CA CYS A 479 4.73 3.57 8.75
C CYS A 479 5.55 2.33 8.38
N GLY A 480 6.51 2.46 7.46
CA GLY A 480 7.29 1.33 7.01
C GLY A 480 6.41 0.29 6.33
N GLN A 481 5.52 0.72 5.44
CA GLN A 481 4.63 -0.16 4.68
C GLN A 481 5.41 -1.08 3.71
N PHE A 482 6.56 -0.59 3.22
CA PHE A 482 7.40 -1.27 2.24
C PHE A 482 8.85 -1.30 2.73
N SER A 483 9.66 -2.17 2.14
CA SER A 483 11.12 -2.11 2.25
C SER A 483 11.69 -1.02 1.35
N MET A 484 12.85 -0.47 1.73
CA MET A 484 13.60 0.48 0.91
C MET A 484 14.01 -0.08 -0.45
N ASP A 485 14.02 -1.41 -0.62
CA ASP A 485 14.39 -2.11 -1.86
C ASP A 485 13.18 -2.59 -2.67
N ASP A 486 11.95 -2.29 -2.25
CA ASP A 486 10.74 -2.70 -2.98
C ASP A 486 10.42 -1.78 -4.18
N PHE A 487 10.89 -0.53 -4.15
CA PHE A 487 10.63 0.50 -5.18
C PHE A 487 9.13 0.59 -5.56
N PRO A 488 8.21 0.81 -4.60
CA PRO A 488 6.79 0.91 -4.91
C PRO A 488 6.54 2.08 -5.88
N GLU A 489 5.56 1.91 -6.77
CA GLU A 489 5.09 2.89 -7.74
C GLU A 489 3.62 3.22 -7.48
N MET A 490 3.20 4.38 -7.96
CA MET A 490 1.79 4.79 -7.90
C MET A 490 0.93 3.79 -8.68
N SER A 491 -0.16 3.36 -8.07
CA SER A 491 -1.12 2.43 -8.69
C SER A 491 -2.56 2.88 -8.41
N TYR A 492 -3.49 2.45 -9.28
CA TYR A 492 -4.93 2.64 -9.06
C TYR A 492 -5.37 2.02 -7.74
N ARG A 493 -4.77 0.89 -7.36
CA ARG A 493 -5.01 0.23 -6.07
C ARG A 493 -4.62 1.12 -4.90
N ASP A 494 -3.40 1.65 -4.90
CA ASP A 494 -2.91 2.56 -3.85
C ASP A 494 -3.82 3.79 -3.75
N ARG A 495 -4.17 4.40 -4.90
CA ARG A 495 -5.17 5.46 -4.98
C ARG A 495 -6.50 5.07 -4.36
N LEU A 496 -7.09 3.93 -4.73
CA LEU A 496 -8.41 3.53 -4.26
C LEU A 496 -8.40 3.19 -2.76
N GLU A 497 -7.45 2.36 -2.33
CA GLU A 497 -7.40 1.86 -0.94
C GLU A 497 -7.01 2.96 0.05
N HIS A 498 -6.04 3.81 -0.30
CA HIS A 498 -5.47 4.78 0.62
C HIS A 498 -6.01 6.20 0.43
N PHE A 499 -5.87 6.77 -0.77
CA PHE A 499 -6.28 8.16 -1.02
C PHE A 499 -7.80 8.31 -1.07
N ALA A 500 -8.49 7.32 -1.64
CA ALA A 500 -9.93 7.36 -1.84
C ALA A 500 -10.71 6.59 -0.75
N ARG A 501 -10.00 5.88 0.16
CA ARG A 501 -10.57 5.12 1.29
C ARG A 501 -11.59 4.04 0.88
N GLY A 502 -11.44 3.47 -0.31
CA GLY A 502 -12.37 2.51 -0.91
C GLY A 502 -13.59 3.13 -1.59
N TYR A 503 -13.70 4.46 -1.58
CA TYR A 503 -14.73 5.21 -2.31
C TYR A 503 -14.21 5.67 -3.66
N GLU A 504 -15.07 5.69 -4.68
CA GLU A 504 -14.74 6.18 -6.01
C GLU A 504 -15.77 7.20 -6.50
N TRP A 505 -15.45 7.98 -7.54
CA TRP A 505 -16.31 9.03 -8.07
C TRP A 505 -17.77 8.58 -8.32
N ASN A 506 -17.98 7.34 -8.79
CA ASN A 506 -19.30 6.79 -9.07
C ASN A 506 -20.15 6.58 -7.80
N TYR A 507 -19.55 6.51 -6.61
CA TYR A 507 -20.27 6.53 -5.33
C TYR A 507 -21.06 7.82 -5.11
N PHE A 508 -20.53 8.96 -5.56
CA PHE A 508 -21.12 10.28 -5.33
C PHE A 508 -22.19 10.67 -6.35
N VAL A 509 -22.32 9.91 -7.45
CA VAL A 509 -23.30 10.21 -8.51
C VAL A 509 -24.72 10.08 -7.97
N GLY A 510 -25.49 11.16 -8.06
CA GLY A 510 -26.87 11.26 -7.56
C GLY A 510 -26.98 11.78 -6.12
N LEU A 511 -25.87 11.95 -5.39
CA LEU A 511 -25.89 12.58 -4.07
C LEU A 511 -25.84 14.10 -4.20
N ASP A 512 -26.76 14.79 -3.54
CA ASP A 512 -26.81 16.26 -3.44
C ASP A 512 -26.66 17.01 -4.77
N GLY A 513 -27.29 16.45 -5.81
CA GLY A 513 -27.29 17.06 -7.14
C GLY A 513 -25.96 16.93 -7.89
N LEU A 514 -25.06 16.03 -7.47
CA LEU A 514 -23.88 15.66 -8.25
C LEU A 514 -24.28 14.73 -9.39
N ALA A 515 -23.97 15.13 -10.62
CA ALA A 515 -24.08 14.28 -11.81
C ALA A 515 -22.71 13.71 -12.20
N ALA A 516 -22.68 12.62 -12.99
CA ALA A 516 -21.42 12.05 -13.48
C ALA A 516 -20.51 13.06 -14.20
N ARG A 517 -21.11 14.00 -14.94
CA ARG A 517 -20.38 15.09 -15.62
C ARG A 517 -19.64 16.04 -14.66
N ASP A 518 -20.10 16.14 -13.42
CA ASP A 518 -19.47 17.00 -12.41
C ASP A 518 -18.20 16.37 -11.84
N LEU A 519 -18.02 15.06 -12.05
CA LEU A 519 -17.00 14.24 -11.39
C LEU A 519 -15.92 13.71 -12.34
N VAL A 520 -15.89 14.20 -13.58
CA VAL A 520 -14.96 13.75 -14.64
C VAL A 520 -13.49 13.83 -14.21
N SER A 521 -13.12 14.82 -13.40
CA SER A 521 -11.75 14.98 -12.89
C SER A 521 -11.30 13.92 -11.90
N TYR A 522 -12.24 13.19 -11.32
CA TYR A 522 -12.00 12.10 -10.39
C TYR A 522 -12.08 10.73 -11.08
N GLN A 523 -12.39 10.68 -12.38
CA GLN A 523 -12.37 9.44 -13.15
C GLN A 523 -10.93 9.09 -13.55
N TYR A 524 -10.39 8.04 -12.96
CA TYR A 524 -9.04 7.56 -13.28
C TYR A 524 -9.00 6.94 -14.68
N PRO A 525 -7.93 7.14 -15.49
CA PRO A 525 -7.84 6.53 -16.81
C PRO A 525 -8.00 5.01 -16.75
N SER A 526 -8.55 4.41 -17.81
CA SER A 526 -8.81 2.97 -17.87
C SER A 526 -7.51 2.17 -17.97
N ASP A 527 -7.54 0.91 -17.52
CA ASP A 527 -6.38 0.01 -17.64
C ASP A 527 -5.94 -0.16 -19.10
N ALA A 528 -6.87 -0.08 -20.06
CA ALA A 528 -6.56 -0.14 -21.48
C ALA A 528 -5.76 1.09 -21.96
N GLU A 529 -6.12 2.30 -21.51
CA GLU A 529 -5.38 3.52 -21.84
C GLU A 529 -3.99 3.52 -21.19
N LEU A 530 -3.91 3.10 -19.92
CA LEU A 530 -2.65 3.02 -19.19
C LEU A 530 -1.71 1.99 -19.82
N LEU A 531 -2.22 0.80 -20.17
CA LEU A 531 -1.43 -0.26 -20.81
C LEU A 531 -0.96 0.15 -22.21
N ALA A 532 -1.84 0.77 -23.01
CA ALA A 532 -1.53 1.15 -24.39
C ALA A 532 -0.46 2.24 -24.50
N LEU A 533 -0.35 3.09 -23.48
CA LEU A 533 0.66 4.15 -23.41
C LEU A 533 1.86 3.79 -22.53
N ASP A 534 1.84 2.65 -21.82
CA ASP A 534 2.80 2.31 -20.76
C ASP A 534 2.93 3.43 -19.71
N VAL A 535 1.79 3.98 -19.26
CA VAL A 535 1.79 5.02 -18.23
C VAL A 535 2.33 4.46 -16.93
N ARG A 536 3.36 5.10 -16.39
CA ARG A 536 4.10 4.65 -15.21
C ARG A 536 4.29 5.80 -14.22
N GLY A 537 3.96 5.56 -12.95
CA GLY A 537 4.08 6.56 -11.88
C GLY A 537 5.18 6.22 -10.89
N ILE A 538 6.40 6.74 -11.08
CA ILE A 538 7.53 6.46 -10.17
C ILE A 538 7.57 7.44 -9.01
N TYR A 539 8.02 7.01 -7.83
CA TYR A 539 8.34 7.93 -6.72
C TYR A 539 9.82 8.28 -6.75
N LEU A 540 10.15 9.57 -6.79
CA LEU A 540 11.52 10.06 -6.81
C LEU A 540 12.29 9.64 -5.55
N GLY A 541 11.61 9.59 -4.39
CA GLY A 541 12.18 9.15 -3.11
C GLY A 541 12.69 7.69 -3.10
N ASN A 542 12.33 6.86 -4.08
CA ASN A 542 12.93 5.53 -4.23
C ASN A 542 14.41 5.60 -4.69
N TYR A 543 14.75 6.68 -5.40
CA TYR A 543 16.02 6.80 -6.12
C TYR A 543 16.98 7.82 -5.52
N VAL A 544 16.46 8.84 -4.84
CA VAL A 544 17.25 9.89 -4.19
C VAL A 544 17.04 9.83 -2.68
N TYR A 545 18.08 10.16 -1.93
CA TYR A 545 17.95 10.30 -0.49
C TYR A 545 16.96 11.43 -0.20
N TRP A 546 15.95 11.13 0.60
CA TRP A 546 14.81 12.02 0.80
C TRP A 546 14.73 12.49 2.25
N GLU A 547 15.01 13.76 2.51
CA GLU A 547 14.94 14.37 3.84
C GLU A 547 14.29 15.76 3.78
N ALA A 548 13.05 15.84 4.27
CA ALA A 548 12.19 16.99 4.09
C ALA A 548 12.74 18.29 4.71
N ASN A 549 13.49 18.22 5.81
CA ASN A 549 14.04 19.42 6.44
C ASN A 549 15.24 19.97 5.63
N GLU A 550 16.09 19.10 5.09
CA GLU A 550 17.15 19.48 4.14
C GLU A 550 16.57 20.10 2.87
N HIS A 551 15.53 19.48 2.29
CA HIS A 551 14.84 20.03 1.12
C HIS A 551 14.28 21.42 1.40
N THR A 552 13.72 21.64 2.60
CA THR A 552 13.16 22.96 2.98
C THR A 552 14.21 24.05 2.85
N GLN A 553 15.37 23.84 3.48
CA GLN A 553 16.43 24.84 3.49
C GLN A 553 16.98 25.07 2.08
N LEU A 554 17.22 23.99 1.32
CA LEU A 554 17.70 24.08 -0.06
C LEU A 554 16.74 24.88 -0.95
N MET A 555 15.43 24.64 -0.86
CA MET A 555 14.46 25.34 -1.71
C MET A 555 14.25 26.81 -1.29
N ILE A 556 14.46 27.15 -0.02
CA ILE A 556 14.52 28.55 0.43
C ILE A 556 15.73 29.24 -0.20
N ASP A 557 16.91 28.64 -0.08
CA ASP A 557 18.17 29.27 -0.48
C ASP A 557 18.29 29.40 -2.01
N GLU A 558 17.90 28.38 -2.76
CA GLU A 558 18.03 28.34 -4.22
C GLU A 558 16.91 29.11 -4.93
N TYR A 559 15.69 29.10 -4.37
CA TYR A 559 14.51 29.55 -5.10
C TYR A 559 13.65 30.57 -4.37
N GLY A 560 13.98 30.93 -3.12
CA GLY A 560 13.15 31.78 -2.29
C GLY A 560 11.80 31.15 -1.97
N TRP A 561 11.74 29.82 -1.78
CA TRP A 561 10.52 29.15 -1.34
C TRP A 561 10.08 29.69 0.03
N GLU A 562 8.78 29.92 0.22
CA GLU A 562 8.26 30.56 1.43
C GLU A 562 7.56 29.55 2.35
N PRO A 563 7.94 29.41 3.64
CA PRO A 563 7.12 28.70 4.62
C PRO A 563 5.82 29.47 4.93
N SER A 564 4.89 28.86 5.67
CA SER A 564 3.68 29.55 6.15
C SER A 564 4.04 30.80 6.94
N ASP A 565 3.41 31.93 6.67
CA ASP A 565 3.56 33.21 7.39
C ASP A 565 2.94 33.18 8.79
N GLU A 566 2.03 32.23 9.04
CA GLU A 566 1.36 32.02 10.31
C GLU A 566 1.72 30.66 10.94
N PRO A 567 1.73 30.56 12.28
CA PRO A 567 1.85 29.26 12.96
C PRO A 567 0.58 28.44 12.81
N PHE A 568 0.74 27.11 12.70
CA PHE A 568 -0.40 26.19 12.72
C PHE A 568 -0.80 25.83 14.16
N ASP A 569 -2.09 25.56 14.38
CA ASP A 569 -2.61 25.24 15.71
C ASP A 569 -2.30 23.80 16.18
N ARG A 570 -1.98 22.90 15.26
CA ARG A 570 -1.84 21.46 15.53
C ARG A 570 -0.46 20.90 15.20
N THR A 571 0.51 21.75 14.88
CA THR A 571 1.90 21.35 14.70
C THR A 571 2.85 22.54 14.80
N TYR A 572 4.11 22.27 15.15
CA TYR A 572 5.19 23.27 15.23
C TYR A 572 5.85 23.56 13.88
N ARG A 573 5.68 22.69 12.88
CA ARG A 573 6.31 22.83 11.56
C ARG A 573 5.54 23.81 10.69
N ARG A 574 6.21 24.82 10.13
CA ARG A 574 5.60 25.82 9.23
C ARG A 574 5.79 25.53 7.75
N MET A 575 6.45 24.42 7.40
CA MET A 575 6.87 24.10 6.04
C MET A 575 6.10 22.95 5.35
N SER A 576 5.07 22.42 5.99
CA SER A 576 4.31 21.26 5.50
C SER A 576 2.92 21.66 5.02
N ASN A 577 2.44 21.04 3.94
CA ASN A 577 1.04 21.09 3.48
C ASN A 577 0.47 22.51 3.29
N LEU A 578 1.23 23.39 2.63
CA LEU A 578 0.81 24.79 2.39
C LEU A 578 -0.26 24.92 1.30
N ASP A 579 -0.45 23.85 0.53
CA ASP A 579 -1.41 23.73 -0.56
C ASP A 579 -2.86 23.56 -0.10
N ASP A 580 -3.06 23.27 1.18
CA ASP A 580 -4.37 23.23 1.80
C ASP A 580 -4.28 23.70 3.26
N MET A 581 -4.90 24.85 3.54
CA MET A 581 -4.92 25.48 4.87
C MET A 581 -5.53 24.59 5.96
N HIS A 582 -6.34 23.60 5.56
CA HIS A 582 -7.03 22.72 6.47
C HIS A 582 -6.32 21.41 6.74
N GLU A 583 -5.30 21.06 5.96
CA GLU A 583 -4.52 19.83 6.18
C GLU A 583 -3.92 19.85 7.58
N ASN A 584 -3.14 20.87 7.94
CA ASN A 584 -2.60 21.05 9.29
C ASN A 584 -3.64 21.49 10.35
N GLY A 585 -4.92 21.55 9.96
CA GLY A 585 -6.04 22.08 10.73
C GLY A 585 -7.13 21.05 10.93
N VAL A 586 -8.35 21.35 10.46
CA VAL A 586 -9.53 20.50 10.70
C VAL A 586 -9.39 19.08 10.13
N HIS A 587 -8.66 18.86 9.04
CA HIS A 587 -8.42 17.51 8.50
C HIS A 587 -7.68 16.63 9.52
N ASP A 588 -6.58 17.13 10.11
CA ASP A 588 -5.86 16.40 11.16
C ASP A 588 -6.56 16.40 12.51
N TYR A 589 -7.50 17.30 12.75
CA TYR A 589 -8.40 17.22 13.90
C TYR A 589 -9.32 16.02 13.80
N LEU A 590 -9.87 15.74 12.61
CA LEU A 590 -10.64 14.53 12.37
C LEU A 590 -9.80 13.27 12.55
N LYS A 591 -8.53 13.27 12.11
CA LYS A 591 -7.60 12.17 12.38
C LYS A 591 -7.44 11.92 13.89
N TYR A 592 -7.32 12.98 14.68
CA TYR A 592 -7.25 12.89 16.14
C TYR A 592 -8.54 12.33 16.74
N ILE A 593 -9.70 12.81 16.33
CA ILE A 593 -11.00 12.28 16.80
C ILE A 593 -11.11 10.78 16.48
N LYS A 594 -10.67 10.35 15.30
CA LYS A 594 -10.80 8.96 14.85
C LYS A 594 -9.86 8.02 15.57
N PHE A 595 -8.57 8.37 15.59
CA PHE A 595 -7.49 7.44 15.95
C PHE A 595 -6.71 7.87 17.19
N GLY A 596 -7.01 9.03 17.77
CA GLY A 596 -6.31 9.55 18.94
C GLY A 596 -4.92 10.11 18.64
N TYR A 597 -4.60 10.50 17.41
CA TYR A 597 -3.35 11.21 17.10
C TYR A 597 -3.52 12.21 15.94
N GLY A 598 -2.70 13.26 15.91
CA GLY A 598 -2.80 14.37 14.98
C GLY A 598 -1.54 14.59 14.12
N ARG A 599 -1.43 15.76 13.51
CA ARG A 599 -0.27 16.14 12.66
C ARG A 599 1.01 16.25 13.46
N CYS A 600 0.94 16.70 14.72
CA CYS A 600 2.14 16.84 15.54
C CYS A 600 2.79 15.49 15.77
N THR A 601 2.02 14.43 16.03
CA THR A 601 2.54 13.07 16.13
C THR A 601 3.30 12.64 14.87
N ASP A 602 2.76 12.88 13.67
CA ASP A 602 3.47 12.54 12.41
C ASP A 602 4.81 13.28 12.30
N HIS A 603 4.80 14.59 12.55
CA HIS A 603 5.98 15.44 12.43
C HIS A 603 7.05 15.12 13.50
N VAL A 604 6.63 14.86 14.73
CA VAL A 604 7.51 14.40 15.82
C VAL A 604 8.14 13.06 15.46
N CYS A 605 7.36 12.10 14.96
CA CYS A 605 7.90 10.80 14.55
C CYS A 605 8.97 10.94 13.46
N LYS A 606 8.73 11.79 12.45
CA LYS A 606 9.72 12.09 11.41
C LYS A 606 11.00 12.72 12.00
N ASP A 607 10.89 13.70 12.90
CA ASP A 607 12.08 14.37 13.48
C ASP A 607 12.84 13.49 14.48
N ILE A 608 12.17 12.64 15.25
CA ILE A 608 12.84 11.65 16.11
C ILE A 608 13.66 10.68 15.25
N ARG A 609 13.06 10.16 14.18
CA ARG A 609 13.75 9.24 13.25
C ARG A 609 14.92 9.89 12.53
N ALA A 610 14.82 11.20 12.25
CA ALA A 610 15.89 11.99 11.67
C ALA A 610 16.97 12.42 12.69
N GLY A 611 16.84 12.05 13.97
CA GLY A 611 17.79 12.44 15.03
C GLY A 611 17.74 13.92 15.40
N ARG A 612 16.70 14.65 14.99
CA ARG A 612 16.52 16.09 15.23
C ARG A 612 15.84 16.40 16.57
N MET A 613 15.29 15.37 17.23
CA MET A 613 14.53 15.48 18.46
C MET A 613 14.55 14.17 19.25
N THR A 614 14.51 14.25 20.57
CA THR A 614 14.33 13.10 21.44
C THR A 614 12.85 12.71 21.57
N ARG A 615 12.58 11.47 22.00
CA ARG A 615 11.20 11.03 22.32
C ARG A 615 10.53 11.92 23.37
N ALA A 616 11.25 12.33 24.40
CA ALA A 616 10.70 13.15 25.50
C ALA A 616 10.24 14.54 25.01
N GLU A 617 11.06 15.21 24.20
CA GLU A 617 10.67 16.47 23.54
C GLU A 617 9.47 16.26 22.61
N GLY A 618 9.45 15.15 21.89
CA GLY A 618 8.34 14.75 21.04
C GLY A 618 7.02 14.61 21.79
N LEU A 619 7.02 13.89 22.92
CA LEU A 619 5.85 13.73 23.78
C LEU A 619 5.33 15.07 24.31
N ALA A 620 6.22 16.00 24.67
CA ALA A 620 5.83 17.33 25.11
C ALA A 620 5.08 18.12 24.01
N LEU A 621 5.53 18.00 22.76
CA LEU A 621 4.85 18.61 21.61
C LEU A 621 3.51 17.94 21.30
N VAL A 622 3.44 16.61 21.33
CA VAL A 622 2.17 15.87 21.12
C VAL A 622 1.12 16.29 22.16
N ARG A 623 1.50 16.40 23.44
CA ARG A 623 0.62 16.91 24.52
C ARG A 623 0.09 18.29 24.22
N ARG A 624 0.93 19.17 23.66
CA ARG A 624 0.59 20.55 23.36
C ARG A 624 -0.35 20.70 22.17
N TYR A 625 -0.15 19.93 21.10
CA TYR A 625 -0.73 20.25 19.78
C TYR A 625 -1.86 19.32 19.33
N ASP A 626 -1.78 18.01 19.56
CA ASP A 626 -2.66 17.04 18.86
C ASP A 626 -4.15 17.16 19.24
N HIS A 627 -4.44 17.62 20.46
CA HIS A 627 -5.81 17.74 20.96
C HIS A 627 -6.49 19.06 20.56
N VAL A 628 -5.73 20.04 20.06
CA VAL A 628 -6.21 21.41 19.84
C VAL A 628 -7.25 21.44 18.72
N LYS A 629 -8.47 21.92 19.02
CA LYS A 629 -9.49 22.22 18.01
C LYS A 629 -9.03 23.47 17.24
N PRO A 630 -8.83 23.38 15.91
CA PRO A 630 -8.06 24.38 15.19
C PRO A 630 -8.93 25.55 14.69
N ARG A 631 -8.32 26.73 14.52
CA ARG A 631 -9.03 27.97 14.15
C ARG A 631 -9.61 27.96 12.74
N ASP A 632 -8.99 27.22 11.82
CA ASP A 632 -9.42 27.10 10.43
C ASP A 632 -10.75 26.35 10.27
N LEU A 633 -11.20 25.62 11.31
CA LEU A 633 -12.51 25.00 11.35
C LEU A 633 -13.63 26.02 11.08
N ALA A 634 -13.52 27.24 11.63
CA ALA A 634 -14.53 28.28 11.42
C ALA A 634 -14.70 28.64 9.94
N ARG A 635 -13.58 28.75 9.19
CA ARG A 635 -13.60 28.97 7.74
C ARG A 635 -14.22 27.79 7.00
N TRP A 636 -13.87 26.57 7.40
CA TRP A 636 -14.41 25.37 6.75
C TRP A 636 -15.93 25.26 6.94
N LEU A 637 -16.41 25.47 8.17
CA LEU A 637 -17.83 25.46 8.54
C LEU A 637 -18.64 26.48 7.73
N ASP A 638 -18.16 27.72 7.63
CA ASP A 638 -18.75 28.75 6.78
C ASP A 638 -18.73 28.32 5.30
N TYR A 639 -17.61 27.79 4.83
CA TYR A 639 -17.43 27.38 3.45
C TYR A 639 -18.44 26.30 3.03
N VAL A 640 -18.71 25.30 3.88
CA VAL A 640 -19.66 24.21 3.59
C VAL A 640 -21.09 24.48 4.08
N GLY A 641 -21.32 25.55 4.84
CA GLY A 641 -22.61 25.90 5.41
C GLY A 641 -23.06 24.95 6.53
N MET A 642 -22.16 24.61 7.45
CA MET A 642 -22.40 23.69 8.57
C MET A 642 -22.14 24.40 9.90
N THR A 643 -22.94 24.08 10.93
CA THR A 643 -22.68 24.56 12.29
C THR A 643 -21.66 23.68 13.01
N GLU A 644 -20.97 24.24 14.00
CA GLU A 644 -20.01 23.47 14.80
C GLU A 644 -20.66 22.31 15.56
N ALA A 645 -21.91 22.47 16.01
CA ALA A 645 -22.65 21.41 16.69
C ALA A 645 -22.98 20.23 15.76
N GLU A 646 -23.35 20.51 14.50
CA GLU A 646 -23.54 19.47 13.47
C GLU A 646 -22.23 18.75 13.16
N PHE A 647 -21.14 19.51 13.03
CA PHE A 647 -19.81 18.94 12.83
C PHE A 647 -19.41 18.01 13.98
N ASP A 648 -19.50 18.46 15.22
CA ASP A 648 -19.12 17.65 16.39
C ASP A 648 -19.98 16.39 16.51
N ALA A 649 -21.29 16.50 16.23
CA ALA A 649 -22.20 15.36 16.25
C ALA A 649 -21.82 14.28 15.23
N VAL A 650 -21.41 14.68 14.01
CA VAL A 650 -20.95 13.76 12.96
C VAL A 650 -19.56 13.20 13.31
N ALA A 651 -18.61 14.06 13.67
CA ALA A 651 -17.24 13.68 13.95
C ALA A 651 -17.15 12.67 15.10
N ASP A 652 -17.95 12.84 16.16
CA ASP A 652 -18.00 11.93 17.30
C ASP A 652 -18.46 10.51 16.93
N THR A 653 -19.18 10.32 15.81
CA THR A 653 -19.57 8.98 15.34
C THR A 653 -18.39 8.16 14.80
N PHE A 654 -17.25 8.80 14.53
CA PHE A 654 -16.04 8.14 14.03
C PHE A 654 -15.00 7.86 15.12
N ARG A 655 -15.30 8.15 16.39
CA ARG A 655 -14.41 7.80 17.50
C ARG A 655 -14.31 6.29 17.64
N ASP A 656 -13.10 5.79 17.47
CA ASP A 656 -12.82 4.37 17.65
C ASP A 656 -12.93 4.01 19.15
N PRO A 657 -13.80 3.04 19.53
CA PRO A 657 -14.01 2.67 20.93
C PRO A 657 -12.78 2.02 21.59
N ARG A 658 -11.79 1.60 20.81
CA ARG A 658 -10.50 1.09 21.30
C ARG A 658 -9.59 2.21 21.81
N VAL A 659 -9.83 3.42 21.32
CA VAL A 659 -9.06 4.63 21.63
C VAL A 659 -9.80 5.51 22.64
N TRP A 660 -11.13 5.60 22.50
CA TRP A 660 -11.96 6.54 23.22
C TRP A 660 -12.96 5.86 24.13
N ARG A 661 -13.05 6.36 25.37
CA ARG A 661 -14.12 6.03 26.32
C ARG A 661 -14.89 7.29 26.65
N ARG A 662 -16.18 7.14 26.97
CA ARG A 662 -17.02 8.25 27.38
C ARG A 662 -17.29 8.16 28.88
N GLU A 663 -16.79 9.14 29.63
CA GLU A 663 -16.94 9.20 31.08
C GLU A 663 -17.54 10.55 31.48
N ARG A 664 -18.66 10.52 32.22
CA ARG A 664 -19.39 11.72 32.70
C ARG A 664 -19.68 12.77 31.60
N GLY A 665 -19.91 12.31 30.37
CA GLY A 665 -20.20 13.18 29.23
C GLY A 665 -18.98 13.63 28.43
N THR A 666 -17.76 13.37 28.91
CA THR A 666 -16.50 13.75 28.26
C THR A 666 -15.82 12.55 27.61
N TRP A 667 -15.16 12.79 26.48
CA TRP A 667 -14.32 11.79 25.81
C TRP A 667 -12.95 11.72 26.49
N ILE A 668 -12.57 10.53 26.92
CA ILE A 668 -11.25 10.21 27.49
C ILE A 668 -10.52 9.31 26.50
N ARG A 669 -9.27 9.67 26.21
CA ARG A 669 -8.39 8.97 25.27
C ARG A 669 -7.42 8.06 26.03
N ASP A 670 -7.03 6.95 25.39
CA ASP A 670 -5.81 6.22 25.78
C ASP A 670 -4.56 7.02 25.37
N GLU A 671 -3.67 7.30 26.33
CA GLU A 671 -2.58 8.26 26.14
C GLU A 671 -1.19 7.60 25.95
N PRO A 672 -0.32 8.14 25.07
CA PRO A 672 1.00 7.55 24.80
C PRO A 672 1.92 7.47 26.01
N TRP A 673 1.71 8.34 27.01
CA TRP A 673 2.50 8.38 28.24
C TRP A 673 1.96 7.49 29.36
N ASN A 674 0.89 6.74 29.10
CA ASN A 674 0.38 5.74 30.05
C ASN A 674 1.10 4.39 29.89
N ASP A 675 1.95 4.23 28.87
CA ASP A 675 2.64 2.98 28.57
C ASP A 675 3.81 2.73 29.55
N ALA A 676 4.05 1.46 29.89
CA ALA A 676 4.95 1.07 30.98
C ALA A 676 6.42 1.49 30.78
N ALA A 677 6.82 1.82 29.55
CA ALA A 677 8.13 2.34 29.22
C ALA A 677 8.40 3.73 29.81
N ASP A 678 7.37 4.58 29.93
CA ASP A 678 7.49 5.97 30.38
C ASP A 678 7.26 6.11 31.91
N GLN A 679 6.92 5.02 32.63
CA GLN A 679 6.89 4.98 34.10
C GLN A 679 8.27 4.72 34.74
N ARG A 680 9.33 4.60 33.93
CA ARG A 680 10.71 4.60 34.40
C ARG A 680 11.17 6.04 34.51
N ASP A 681 11.08 6.60 35.71
CA ASP A 681 11.50 7.96 36.04
C ASP A 681 13.04 8.10 35.95
N ASP A 682 13.54 8.30 34.73
CA ASP A 682 14.88 8.81 34.46
C ASP A 682 14.72 10.16 33.75
N THR A 683 14.21 11.17 34.47
CA THR A 683 14.11 12.53 33.95
C THR A 683 15.42 13.29 34.24
N PRO A 684 16.28 13.64 33.26
CA PRO A 684 17.33 14.63 33.47
C PRO A 684 16.70 16.02 33.55
N ALA A 685 17.17 16.85 34.48
CA ALA A 685 16.68 18.21 34.69
C ALA A 685 16.71 19.06 33.40
N PRO A 686 15.74 19.99 33.20
CA PRO A 686 15.64 20.78 31.98
C PRO A 686 16.88 21.66 31.76
N PRO A 687 17.35 21.82 30.51
CA PRO A 687 18.47 22.70 30.21
C PRO A 687 18.04 24.16 30.36
N THR A 688 18.81 24.91 31.13
CA THR A 688 18.73 26.37 31.25
C THR A 688 19.20 27.01 29.94
N PHE A 689 18.30 27.65 29.21
CA PHE A 689 18.65 28.47 28.06
C PHE A 689 19.35 29.76 28.55
N VAL A 690 20.64 29.91 28.22
CA VAL A 690 21.35 31.18 28.34
C VAL A 690 21.17 31.93 27.03
N THR A 691 20.59 33.12 27.12
CA THR A 691 20.44 34.07 26.02
C THR A 691 21.80 34.66 25.62
N ALA A 692 22.06 34.68 24.31
CA ALA A 692 22.94 35.63 23.64
C ALA A 692 22.34 35.99 22.29
#